data_AF-A0A945CW71-F1
#
_entry.id   AF-A0A945CW71-F1
#
_cell.length_a   1.000
_cell.length_b   1.000
_cell.length_c   1.000
_cell.angle_alpha   90.00
_cell.angle_beta   90.00
_cell.angle_gamma   90.00
#
_symmetry.space_group_name_H-M   'P 1'
#
loop_
_entity.id
_entity.type
_entity.pdbx_description
1 polymer ?
#
loop_
_entity_poly.entity_id
_entity_poly.type
_entity_poly.pdbx_seq_one_letter_code
_entity_poly.pdbx_strand_id
1 'polypeptide(L)'
;MPFARCDWHAHTVTRGKRGEKRKKTDSLLGLGLVSSLICGAAATAEFTFQGLDYRVVETNAVAGDFNWTVEFYVVLNGDERLDAVAGDGINDKRLATSGTFYQNQFGGPTSTDINPLLFKSFPSLEYDSFVTVGAMDSTGYPYDNNALLNIGIDWTNFEDNGGDVYTDNGLWFVTPDDSQGAPMLFTNQNCEEKYGTLVARVTVFGELDSVYIGALFQGKDNTGTTWQATGSIEVTYPTLTDCNANGVDDACDILNGTSYDDNGNGIPDECEFPDCNGNGIDDNEDISNGTSEDCNGNGTPDECEMADGDCNENGILDDCETFDDCNDNGVPDECETFSDCNGNGIPDECESLTDWDGNGVADICEGLVAYNATTSTGYTHVDDANMAASDGDVIWVQADHVNAVTSVAHNDGLDNNCNGSVDNPSLEISLYDGSRFNVDGDALIGSVRSGTSGTGSVNANGSVSVDFAMAYRNASLDFSGTTVNVGDALLRRDSEMGMNGDAHATGTWTASAGSVVYADLTIDGNLRGTTDLMGDTTVNGEMRATDDILVGSNLTNNGLIAMHRGVLYVFGDLTNNGTILGEVDGGPGVRGGEGGPVAGDGMRVEGNYNVGENASIYLPHENWRLAVGGNFNVEIIDNTQFDMSIATLDMVGHTGQDPVTMEALSADLGNTEDGLNPATDCALPIGTIRIGGASTVEVVDDKVNDCDGGSMSNVTYTENLIVEAGGELRTNGYIFYTSNLDNQGVIIGEDDIIIIDPPVLGDLNGDGLVDVLDLLVIVADWGDCSGPCDSDLNNDATVDVLDLLIVIANWSA
;
A
#
# COMPACT_ATOMS: atom_id res chain seq x y z
N MET A 1 19.99 -48.95 -20.73
CA MET A 1 20.04 -49.87 -21.89
C MET A 1 18.67 -49.88 -22.54
N PRO A 2 18.53 -49.60 -23.86
CA PRO A 2 17.23 -49.41 -24.50
C PRO A 2 16.83 -50.55 -25.45
N PHE A 3 15.51 -50.71 -25.63
CA PHE A 3 14.82 -51.29 -26.80
C PHE A 3 13.40 -50.66 -26.79
N ALA A 4 12.69 -50.36 -27.89
CA ALA A 4 12.95 -50.36 -29.34
C ALA A 4 11.63 -49.90 -30.03
N ARG A 5 11.53 -49.38 -31.27
CA ARG A 5 12.51 -48.98 -32.32
C ARG A 5 11.73 -48.32 -33.49
N CYS A 6 12.41 -47.49 -34.32
CA CYS A 6 12.36 -47.44 -35.81
C CYS A 6 11.01 -47.16 -36.54
N ASP A 7 10.97 -46.64 -37.77
CA ASP A 7 11.95 -46.04 -38.71
C ASP A 7 11.11 -45.10 -39.64
N TRP A 8 11.53 -43.97 -40.25
CA TRP A 8 12.81 -43.39 -40.72
C TRP A 8 13.49 -44.06 -41.93
N HIS A 9 13.50 -43.36 -43.09
CA HIS A 9 14.56 -43.18 -44.13
C HIS A 9 13.92 -42.81 -45.50
N ALA A 10 14.28 -41.70 -46.18
CA ALA A 10 15.52 -41.34 -46.94
C ALA A 10 15.52 -41.91 -48.38
N HIS A 11 16.19 -41.33 -49.40
CA HIS A 11 17.63 -41.11 -49.67
C HIS A 11 17.78 -40.26 -50.98
N THR A 12 18.88 -39.63 -51.45
CA THR A 12 20.31 -39.39 -51.09
C THR A 12 20.80 -38.15 -51.91
N VAL A 13 21.76 -37.31 -51.49
CA VAL A 13 23.25 -37.40 -51.64
C VAL A 13 23.70 -37.76 -53.07
N THR A 14 24.55 -37.03 -53.85
CA THR A 14 25.91 -36.43 -53.65
C THR A 14 26.08 -35.10 -54.42
N ARG A 15 26.75 -34.02 -53.95
CA ARG A 15 28.18 -33.80 -53.58
C ARG A 15 29.17 -33.69 -54.78
N GLY A 16 29.57 -32.45 -55.14
CA GLY A 16 30.69 -32.12 -56.05
C GLY A 16 31.22 -30.69 -55.82
N LYS A 17 32.53 -30.42 -56.02
CA LYS A 17 33.17 -29.10 -55.74
C LYS A 17 34.17 -28.67 -56.84
N ARG A 18 34.42 -27.34 -56.87
CA ARG A 18 35.59 -26.56 -57.37
C ARG A 18 35.61 -26.03 -58.83
N GLY A 19 35.74 -24.70 -58.92
CA GLY A 19 36.54 -23.94 -59.91
C GLY A 19 35.82 -23.52 -61.19
N GLU A 20 36.24 -22.44 -61.88
CA GLU A 20 37.06 -21.28 -61.47
C GLU A 20 36.83 -20.07 -62.42
N LYS A 21 36.76 -18.85 -61.86
CA LYS A 21 36.93 -17.49 -62.46
C LYS A 21 36.53 -17.21 -63.93
N ARG A 22 35.59 -16.25 -64.07
CA ARG A 22 35.52 -15.14 -65.06
C ARG A 22 36.32 -15.27 -66.38
N LYS A 23 35.62 -15.23 -67.52
CA LYS A 23 35.99 -14.34 -68.65
C LYS A 23 34.83 -14.04 -69.60
N LYS A 24 34.92 -12.90 -70.30
CA LYS A 24 33.96 -12.42 -71.32
C LYS A 24 33.91 -13.32 -72.56
N THR A 25 32.75 -13.33 -73.22
CA THR A 25 32.63 -13.38 -74.69
C THR A 25 31.39 -12.60 -75.12
N ASP A 26 31.57 -11.51 -75.86
CA ASP A 26 30.52 -10.77 -76.54
C ASP A 26 30.18 -11.48 -77.88
N SER A 27 28.90 -11.55 -78.29
CA SER A 27 28.56 -11.81 -79.70
C SER A 27 27.15 -11.34 -80.09
N LEU A 28 27.14 -10.18 -80.76
CA LEU A 28 26.18 -9.64 -81.73
C LEU A 28 24.97 -10.52 -82.13
N LEU A 29 23.79 -9.91 -82.08
CA LEU A 29 22.74 -10.11 -83.08
C LEU A 29 22.07 -8.76 -83.41
N GLY A 30 22.74 -7.98 -84.27
CA GLY A 30 22.20 -6.72 -84.79
C GLY A 30 21.52 -6.92 -86.15
N LEU A 31 20.27 -6.47 -86.28
CA LEU A 31 19.58 -6.33 -87.56
C LEU A 31 19.19 -4.86 -87.72
N GLY A 32 19.87 -4.17 -88.66
CA GLY A 32 19.80 -2.72 -88.78
C GLY A 32 18.64 -2.21 -89.62
N LEU A 33 18.29 -0.94 -89.37
CA LEU A 33 17.41 -0.11 -90.19
C LEU A 33 17.70 -0.24 -91.69
N VAL A 34 16.67 -0.55 -92.48
CA VAL A 34 16.64 -0.28 -93.92
C VAL A 34 15.36 0.50 -94.25
N SER A 35 15.47 1.83 -94.29
CA SER A 35 14.42 2.66 -94.85
C SER A 35 14.34 2.44 -96.37
N SER A 36 13.24 1.83 -96.84
CA SER A 36 12.95 1.70 -98.27
C SER A 36 11.83 2.65 -98.69
N LEU A 37 12.23 3.89 -99.01
CA LEU A 37 11.35 4.91 -99.60
C LEU A 37 10.73 4.41 -100.92
N ILE A 38 9.45 4.05 -100.91
CA ILE A 38 8.66 3.84 -102.14
C ILE A 38 7.70 5.03 -102.31
N CYS A 39 7.89 5.75 -103.40
CA CYS A 39 7.13 6.95 -103.71
C CYS A 39 5.83 6.62 -104.45
N GLY A 40 4.70 6.99 -103.85
CA GLY A 40 3.51 7.47 -104.56
C GLY A 40 2.83 6.54 -105.57
N ALA A 41 1.93 5.69 -105.07
CA ALA A 41 0.68 5.37 -105.77
C ALA A 41 -0.46 5.55 -104.77
N ALA A 42 -1.50 6.30 -105.13
CA ALA A 42 -2.64 6.52 -104.24
C ALA A 42 -3.49 5.26 -104.15
N ALA A 43 -3.46 4.58 -103.00
CA ALA A 43 -4.51 3.66 -102.63
C ALA A 43 -5.75 4.47 -102.25
N THR A 44 -6.88 4.18 -102.88
CA THR A 44 -8.20 4.56 -102.34
C THR A 44 -8.42 3.80 -101.04
N ALA A 45 -8.98 4.46 -100.02
CA ALA A 45 -9.20 3.84 -98.72
C ALA A 45 -10.31 2.77 -98.80
N GLU A 46 -9.91 1.51 -98.66
CA GLU A 46 -10.80 0.36 -98.37
C GLU A 46 -10.03 -0.61 -97.44
N PHE A 47 -10.06 -0.35 -96.13
CA PHE A 47 -9.66 -1.32 -95.10
C PHE A 47 -10.44 -1.05 -93.80
N THR A 48 -11.64 -1.62 -93.74
CA THR A 48 -12.72 -1.28 -92.79
C THR A 48 -12.70 -2.08 -91.47
N PHE A 49 -11.58 -2.75 -91.19
CA PHE A 49 -11.36 -3.56 -89.99
C PHE A 49 -9.87 -3.58 -89.73
N GLN A 50 -9.39 -2.82 -88.74
CA GLN A 50 -7.95 -2.67 -88.48
C GLN A 50 -7.39 -3.86 -87.68
N GLY A 51 -8.24 -4.53 -86.90
CA GLY A 51 -7.89 -5.69 -86.10
C GLY A 51 -8.82 -5.86 -84.90
N LEU A 52 -8.40 -6.74 -83.99
CA LEU A 52 -8.88 -6.76 -82.60
C LEU A 52 -7.78 -6.19 -81.71
N ASP A 53 -8.17 -5.50 -80.65
CA ASP A 53 -7.28 -4.93 -79.64
C ASP A 53 -7.99 -4.95 -78.27
N TYR A 54 -7.26 -4.69 -77.19
CA TYR A 54 -7.76 -4.91 -75.82
C TYR A 54 -7.19 -3.92 -74.80
N ARG A 55 -7.81 -3.92 -73.62
CA ARG A 55 -7.26 -3.35 -72.38
C ARG A 55 -7.70 -4.19 -71.19
N VAL A 56 -6.82 -4.34 -70.20
CA VAL A 56 -7.23 -4.73 -68.84
C VAL A 56 -7.91 -3.52 -68.19
N VAL A 57 -8.96 -3.77 -67.42
CA VAL A 57 -9.79 -2.72 -66.79
C VAL A 57 -9.75 -2.79 -65.27
N GLU A 58 -9.60 -3.98 -64.69
CA GLU A 58 -9.55 -4.19 -63.24
C GLU A 58 -8.84 -5.51 -62.90
N THR A 59 -8.29 -5.62 -61.69
CA THR A 59 -7.78 -6.88 -61.12
C THR A 59 -8.40 -7.17 -59.76
N ASN A 60 -8.63 -8.45 -59.46
CA ASN A 60 -9.26 -8.94 -58.22
C ASN A 60 -10.64 -8.32 -57.94
N ALA A 61 -11.33 -7.91 -59.01
CA ALA A 61 -12.64 -7.26 -59.01
C ALA A 61 -13.75 -8.11 -58.37
N VAL A 62 -13.58 -9.43 -58.40
CA VAL A 62 -14.52 -10.42 -57.85
C VAL A 62 -13.83 -11.33 -56.83
N ALA A 63 -14.59 -11.82 -55.86
CA ALA A 63 -14.06 -12.69 -54.82
C ALA A 63 -13.76 -14.10 -55.36
N GLY A 64 -12.52 -14.56 -55.22
CA GLY A 64 -12.05 -15.88 -55.64
C GLY A 64 -10.53 -15.96 -55.64
N ASP A 65 -9.97 -16.82 -56.48
CA ASP A 65 -8.54 -16.77 -56.85
C ASP A 65 -8.24 -15.49 -57.68
N PHE A 66 -6.96 -15.22 -57.98
CA PHE A 66 -6.57 -14.06 -58.79
C PHE A 66 -7.40 -13.99 -60.07
N ASN A 67 -7.96 -12.82 -60.34
CA ASN A 67 -8.81 -12.57 -61.50
C ASN A 67 -8.53 -11.21 -62.13
N TRP A 68 -8.84 -11.09 -63.41
CA TRP A 68 -8.64 -9.86 -64.17
C TRP A 68 -9.76 -9.67 -65.20
N THR A 69 -10.22 -8.43 -65.34
CA THR A 69 -11.27 -8.04 -66.28
C THR A 69 -10.65 -7.43 -67.53
N VAL A 70 -11.01 -7.96 -68.70
CA VAL A 70 -10.51 -7.52 -70.00
C VAL A 70 -11.65 -7.13 -70.94
N GLU A 71 -11.47 -6.02 -71.65
CA GLU A 71 -12.38 -5.55 -72.70
C GLU A 71 -11.77 -5.74 -74.09
N PHE A 72 -12.54 -6.33 -75.00
CA PHE A 72 -12.14 -6.59 -76.38
C PHE A 72 -12.85 -5.65 -77.35
N TYR A 73 -12.07 -5.01 -78.23
CA TYR A 73 -12.55 -4.04 -79.20
C TYR A 73 -12.28 -4.49 -80.64
N VAL A 74 -13.26 -4.29 -81.51
CA VAL A 74 -13.06 -4.28 -82.96
C VAL A 74 -12.59 -2.90 -83.37
N VAL A 75 -11.35 -2.79 -83.86
CA VAL A 75 -10.74 -1.50 -84.21
C VAL A 75 -11.17 -1.07 -85.62
N LEU A 76 -11.70 0.15 -85.73
CA LEU A 76 -12.32 0.74 -86.92
C LEU A 76 -11.82 2.16 -87.15
N ASN A 77 -12.16 2.78 -88.28
CA ASN A 77 -12.09 4.23 -88.41
C ASN A 77 -13.28 4.89 -87.69
N GLY A 78 -13.10 6.08 -87.12
CA GLY A 78 -14.09 6.76 -86.26
C GLY A 78 -15.41 7.18 -86.93
N ASP A 79 -15.55 6.97 -88.24
CA ASP A 79 -16.74 7.22 -89.06
C ASP A 79 -17.36 5.94 -89.68
N GLU A 80 -16.92 4.76 -89.22
CA GLU A 80 -17.42 3.43 -89.61
C GLU A 80 -18.32 2.84 -88.50
N ARG A 81 -18.77 1.58 -88.63
CA ARG A 81 -19.51 0.86 -87.57
C ARG A 81 -19.50 -0.65 -87.74
N LEU A 82 -19.60 -1.37 -86.62
CA LEU A 82 -19.87 -2.81 -86.53
C LEU A 82 -21.40 -3.05 -86.48
N ASP A 83 -21.91 -4.03 -87.22
CA ASP A 83 -23.31 -4.47 -87.17
C ASP A 83 -23.46 -5.83 -86.46
N ALA A 84 -22.56 -6.79 -86.73
CA ALA A 84 -22.72 -8.17 -86.29
C ALA A 84 -21.40 -8.90 -86.05
N VAL A 85 -21.45 -9.86 -85.12
CA VAL A 85 -20.40 -10.84 -84.86
C VAL A 85 -20.99 -12.23 -85.04
N ALA A 86 -20.44 -13.05 -85.94
CA ALA A 86 -21.03 -14.31 -86.40
C ALA A 86 -20.01 -15.47 -86.53
N GLY A 87 -20.51 -16.69 -86.64
CA GLY A 87 -19.81 -17.82 -87.27
C GLY A 87 -20.38 -18.10 -88.68
N ASP A 88 -19.60 -18.68 -89.58
CA ASP A 88 -19.99 -18.93 -90.98
C ASP A 88 -19.79 -20.37 -91.50
N GLY A 89 -19.44 -21.31 -90.62
CA GLY A 89 -19.13 -22.71 -90.95
C GLY A 89 -17.77 -22.94 -91.62
N ILE A 90 -16.94 -21.90 -91.72
CA ILE A 90 -15.52 -21.95 -92.15
C ILE A 90 -14.63 -21.33 -91.07
N ASN A 91 -15.12 -20.29 -90.41
CA ASN A 91 -14.54 -19.58 -89.30
C ASN A 91 -15.46 -19.77 -88.08
N ASP A 92 -14.99 -20.54 -87.11
CA ASP A 92 -15.72 -20.82 -85.88
C ASP A 92 -15.80 -19.55 -85.01
N LYS A 93 -17.00 -19.13 -84.60
CA LYS A 93 -17.13 -18.11 -83.54
C LYS A 93 -16.75 -18.78 -82.22
N ARG A 94 -15.69 -18.29 -81.57
CA ARG A 94 -15.25 -18.77 -80.25
C ARG A 94 -14.86 -17.59 -79.35
N LEU A 95 -15.41 -17.59 -78.14
CA LEU A 95 -14.90 -16.84 -76.99
C LEU A 95 -14.55 -17.89 -75.93
N ALA A 96 -13.31 -17.88 -75.45
CA ALA A 96 -12.73 -18.99 -74.69
C ALA A 96 -11.63 -18.53 -73.74
N THR A 97 -11.32 -19.37 -72.76
CA THR A 97 -10.18 -19.18 -71.86
C THR A 97 -9.51 -20.53 -71.55
N SER A 98 -8.26 -20.52 -71.06
CA SER A 98 -7.65 -21.71 -70.46
C SER A 98 -8.07 -21.93 -69.00
N GLY A 99 -8.55 -20.89 -68.32
CA GLY A 99 -9.09 -20.91 -66.96
C GLY A 99 -10.62 -21.04 -66.96
N THR A 100 -11.30 -20.13 -66.25
CA THR A 100 -12.77 -20.02 -66.24
C THR A 100 -13.22 -18.57 -66.21
N PHE A 101 -14.30 -18.26 -66.93
CA PHE A 101 -14.99 -16.97 -66.85
C PHE A 101 -15.78 -16.86 -65.53
N TYR A 102 -15.76 -15.68 -64.92
CA TYR A 102 -16.67 -15.33 -63.83
C TYR A 102 -18.08 -15.03 -64.37
N GLN A 103 -19.10 -15.48 -63.65
CA GLN A 103 -20.51 -15.28 -63.99
C GLN A 103 -21.32 -14.87 -62.75
N ASN A 104 -22.23 -13.91 -62.92
CA ASN A 104 -23.03 -13.35 -61.84
C ASN A 104 -24.49 -13.80 -61.89
N GLN A 105 -25.01 -14.31 -60.77
CA GLN A 105 -26.41 -14.75 -60.62
C GLN A 105 -27.48 -13.66 -60.88
N PHE A 106 -27.08 -12.40 -61.05
CA PHE A 106 -27.95 -11.26 -61.34
C PHE A 106 -27.73 -10.63 -62.72
N GLY A 107 -26.84 -11.18 -63.55
CA GLY A 107 -26.54 -10.71 -64.90
C GLY A 107 -26.98 -11.71 -65.97
N GLY A 108 -26.12 -11.92 -66.97
CA GLY A 108 -26.43 -12.80 -68.10
C GLY A 108 -25.45 -12.68 -69.27
N PRO A 109 -25.63 -13.46 -70.35
CA PRO A 109 -24.63 -13.67 -71.40
C PRO A 109 -24.35 -12.43 -72.25
N THR A 110 -25.21 -11.41 -72.15
CA THR A 110 -25.21 -10.25 -73.04
C THR A 110 -25.39 -8.94 -72.28
N SER A 111 -24.87 -7.85 -72.83
CA SER A 111 -24.95 -6.52 -72.21
C SER A 111 -26.39 -6.05 -71.91
N THR A 112 -27.42 -6.63 -72.53
CA THR A 112 -28.83 -6.35 -72.20
C THR A 112 -29.28 -6.88 -70.84
N ASP A 113 -28.55 -7.83 -70.26
CA ASP A 113 -28.87 -8.46 -68.97
C ASP A 113 -28.16 -7.75 -67.79
N ILE A 114 -27.07 -7.01 -68.07
CA ILE A 114 -26.29 -6.26 -67.08
C ILE A 114 -27.04 -5.00 -66.63
N ASN A 115 -27.44 -4.96 -65.36
CA ASN A 115 -28.27 -3.88 -64.81
C ASN A 115 -27.49 -2.99 -63.82
N PRO A 116 -27.11 -1.75 -64.19
CA PRO A 116 -26.29 -0.88 -63.35
C PRO A 116 -27.01 -0.39 -62.09
N LEU A 117 -28.35 -0.48 -62.03
CA LEU A 117 -29.10 -0.19 -60.79
C LEU A 117 -28.83 -1.22 -59.68
N LEU A 118 -28.28 -2.39 -60.02
CA LEU A 118 -27.94 -3.45 -59.08
C LEU A 118 -26.48 -3.37 -58.58
N PHE A 119 -25.57 -2.65 -59.25
CA PHE A 119 -24.14 -2.58 -58.88
C PHE A 119 -23.95 -2.16 -57.41
N LYS A 120 -24.74 -1.20 -56.90
CA LYS A 120 -24.68 -0.78 -55.48
C LYS A 120 -25.02 -1.89 -54.48
N SER A 121 -25.81 -2.89 -54.89
CA SER A 121 -26.16 -4.05 -54.04
C SER A 121 -25.26 -5.25 -54.32
N PHE A 122 -24.75 -5.39 -55.55
CA PHE A 122 -23.92 -6.49 -56.02
C PHE A 122 -22.79 -5.94 -56.91
N PRO A 123 -21.69 -5.41 -56.34
CA PRO A 123 -20.64 -4.71 -57.11
C PRO A 123 -19.98 -5.60 -58.17
N SER A 124 -19.84 -6.90 -57.88
CA SER A 124 -19.32 -7.90 -58.83
C SER A 124 -20.22 -8.15 -60.05
N LEU A 125 -21.31 -7.41 -60.25
CA LEU A 125 -22.12 -7.44 -61.47
C LEU A 125 -21.55 -6.53 -62.58
N GLU A 126 -20.74 -5.52 -62.23
CA GLU A 126 -20.06 -4.68 -63.21
C GLU A 126 -18.92 -5.43 -63.95
N TYR A 127 -18.42 -6.48 -63.32
CA TYR A 127 -17.34 -7.36 -63.77
C TYR A 127 -17.85 -8.73 -64.23
N ASP A 128 -19.14 -8.84 -64.53
CA ASP A 128 -19.76 -10.02 -65.12
C ASP A 128 -19.24 -10.29 -66.56
N SER A 129 -19.29 -11.53 -67.02
CA SER A 129 -18.74 -11.89 -68.35
C SER A 129 -19.83 -11.89 -69.42
N PHE A 130 -19.79 -10.92 -70.33
CA PHE A 130 -20.83 -10.75 -71.35
C PHE A 130 -20.28 -10.35 -72.72
N VAL A 131 -21.06 -10.66 -73.76
CA VAL A 131 -20.78 -10.21 -75.15
C VAL A 131 -21.69 -9.07 -75.57
N THR A 132 -21.23 -8.26 -76.52
CA THR A 132 -21.97 -7.06 -76.96
C THR A 132 -21.65 -6.63 -78.40
N VAL A 133 -22.31 -5.55 -78.82
CA VAL A 133 -21.84 -4.59 -79.84
C VAL A 133 -21.97 -3.20 -79.20
N GLY A 134 -20.84 -2.60 -78.82
CA GLY A 134 -20.75 -1.25 -78.26
C GLY A 134 -21.21 -1.11 -76.80
N ALA A 135 -22.50 -1.29 -76.53
CA ALA A 135 -23.10 -1.01 -75.23
C ALA A 135 -22.53 -1.92 -74.12
N MET A 136 -22.22 -1.34 -72.96
CA MET A 136 -21.72 -2.04 -71.77
C MET A 136 -22.86 -2.61 -70.93
N ASP A 137 -24.04 -1.98 -70.91
CA ASP A 137 -25.14 -2.37 -70.02
C ASP A 137 -26.54 -2.23 -70.65
N SER A 138 -27.55 -2.66 -69.89
CA SER A 138 -28.97 -2.68 -70.26
C SER A 138 -29.61 -1.30 -70.51
N THR A 139 -28.98 -0.22 -70.05
CA THR A 139 -29.42 1.16 -70.31
C THR A 139 -28.98 1.66 -71.69
N GLY A 140 -27.93 1.04 -72.24
CA GLY A 140 -27.29 1.45 -73.49
C GLY A 140 -25.92 2.07 -73.33
N TYR A 141 -25.51 2.45 -72.10
CA TYR A 141 -24.26 3.17 -71.83
C TYR A 141 -23.07 2.53 -72.57
N PRO A 142 -22.22 3.31 -73.28
CA PRO A 142 -22.20 4.78 -73.38
C PRO A 142 -23.17 5.41 -74.42
N TYR A 143 -24.09 4.65 -75.00
CA TYR A 143 -25.05 5.08 -76.03
C TYR A 143 -26.48 5.28 -75.46
N ASP A 144 -27.41 5.78 -76.29
CA ASP A 144 -28.79 6.14 -75.89
C ASP A 144 -29.70 4.94 -75.51
N ASN A 145 -29.37 3.72 -75.95
CA ASN A 145 -30.16 2.49 -75.73
C ASN A 145 -29.33 1.24 -76.05
N ASN A 146 -29.69 0.09 -75.46
CA ASN A 146 -29.18 -1.22 -75.88
C ASN A 146 -30.25 -1.99 -76.69
N ALA A 147 -29.94 -2.28 -77.96
CA ALA A 147 -30.78 -2.97 -78.93
C ALA A 147 -30.16 -4.29 -79.44
N LEU A 148 -29.20 -4.84 -78.70
CA LEU A 148 -28.50 -6.08 -79.04
C LEU A 148 -29.47 -7.26 -79.20
N LEU A 149 -29.31 -8.03 -80.28
CA LEU A 149 -30.06 -9.24 -80.58
C LEU A 149 -29.10 -10.42 -80.76
N ASN A 150 -29.51 -11.62 -80.36
CA ASN A 150 -28.75 -12.85 -80.61
C ASN A 150 -29.64 -13.99 -81.14
N ILE A 151 -29.04 -14.90 -81.93
CA ILE A 151 -29.71 -16.08 -82.50
C ILE A 151 -28.68 -17.18 -82.84
N GLY A 152 -29.04 -18.45 -82.60
CA GLY A 152 -28.19 -19.60 -82.97
C GLY A 152 -27.03 -19.89 -82.00
N ILE A 153 -27.13 -19.43 -80.75
CA ILE A 153 -26.12 -19.60 -79.71
C ILE A 153 -26.73 -20.39 -78.54
N ASP A 154 -25.97 -21.33 -77.99
CA ASP A 154 -26.28 -22.00 -76.72
C ASP A 154 -25.41 -21.37 -75.63
N TRP A 155 -26.07 -20.73 -74.66
CA TRP A 155 -25.42 -20.00 -73.58
C TRP A 155 -25.16 -20.87 -72.34
N THR A 156 -25.74 -22.07 -72.26
CA THR A 156 -25.76 -22.91 -71.04
C THR A 156 -24.36 -23.21 -70.48
N ASN A 157 -23.36 -23.40 -71.34
CA ASN A 157 -21.98 -23.65 -70.90
C ASN A 157 -21.28 -22.38 -70.36
N PHE A 158 -21.58 -21.23 -70.95
CA PHE A 158 -21.02 -19.93 -70.56
C PHE A 158 -21.63 -19.47 -69.24
N GLU A 159 -22.95 -19.56 -69.10
CA GLU A 159 -23.70 -19.10 -67.93
C GLU A 159 -23.57 -20.03 -66.71
N ASP A 160 -23.97 -21.30 -66.84
CA ASP A 160 -24.06 -22.21 -65.68
C ASP A 160 -22.68 -22.67 -65.17
N ASN A 161 -21.61 -22.48 -65.96
CA ASN A 161 -20.29 -23.08 -65.71
C ASN A 161 -19.07 -22.17 -66.02
N GLY A 162 -19.24 -20.95 -66.53
CA GLY A 162 -18.12 -20.06 -66.88
C GLY A 162 -17.22 -20.57 -68.02
N GLY A 163 -17.73 -21.44 -68.91
CA GLY A 163 -16.94 -22.08 -69.98
C GLY A 163 -17.10 -21.43 -71.37
N ASP A 164 -16.31 -21.89 -72.34
CA ASP A 164 -16.33 -21.43 -73.75
C ASP A 164 -17.73 -21.19 -74.35
N VAL A 165 -17.87 -20.08 -75.08
CA VAL A 165 -18.93 -19.87 -76.09
C VAL A 165 -18.40 -20.36 -77.44
N TYR A 166 -19.10 -21.29 -78.09
CA TYR A 166 -18.73 -21.82 -79.41
C TYR A 166 -19.96 -22.04 -80.30
N THR A 167 -19.91 -21.56 -81.55
CA THR A 167 -20.94 -21.86 -82.57
C THR A 167 -20.40 -21.65 -83.99
N ASP A 168 -20.83 -22.50 -84.92
CA ASP A 168 -20.48 -22.43 -86.34
C ASP A 168 -21.45 -21.57 -87.17
N ASN A 169 -22.64 -21.24 -86.63
CA ASN A 169 -23.70 -20.55 -87.37
C ASN A 169 -24.46 -19.45 -86.59
N GLY A 170 -24.17 -19.28 -85.29
CA GLY A 170 -24.82 -18.27 -84.45
C GLY A 170 -24.22 -16.88 -84.58
N LEU A 171 -25.04 -15.86 -84.31
CA LEU A 171 -24.62 -14.46 -84.31
C LEU A 171 -25.26 -13.65 -83.17
N TRP A 172 -24.55 -12.60 -82.76
CA TRP A 172 -25.14 -11.46 -82.06
C TRP A 172 -24.90 -10.19 -82.89
N PHE A 173 -25.87 -9.29 -82.90
CA PHE A 173 -25.94 -8.18 -83.85
C PHE A 173 -26.84 -7.04 -83.37
N VAL A 174 -26.69 -5.89 -84.02
CA VAL A 174 -27.56 -4.72 -83.96
C VAL A 174 -28.02 -4.38 -85.37
N THR A 175 -29.00 -3.49 -85.52
CA THR A 175 -29.46 -3.06 -86.85
C THR A 175 -28.65 -1.86 -87.36
N PRO A 176 -28.69 -1.55 -88.67
CA PRO A 176 -28.03 -0.36 -89.21
C PRO A 176 -28.54 0.98 -88.68
N ASP A 177 -29.70 1.02 -88.03
CA ASP A 177 -30.29 2.22 -87.43
C ASP A 177 -29.84 2.43 -85.95
N ASP A 178 -29.20 1.43 -85.32
CA ASP A 178 -28.76 1.48 -83.93
C ASP A 178 -27.37 2.15 -83.77
N SER A 179 -27.28 3.10 -82.84
CA SER A 179 -26.07 3.93 -82.63
C SER A 179 -24.90 3.16 -82.00
N GLN A 180 -25.17 2.13 -81.18
CA GLN A 180 -24.15 1.32 -80.50
C GLN A 180 -23.20 0.54 -81.44
N GLY A 181 -23.50 0.47 -82.74
CA GLY A 181 -22.56 -0.08 -83.73
C GLY A 181 -21.33 0.81 -83.97
N ALA A 182 -21.43 2.11 -83.73
CA ALA A 182 -20.36 3.07 -83.99
C ALA A 182 -19.21 2.94 -82.98
N PRO A 183 -17.94 3.00 -83.41
CA PRO A 183 -16.79 2.89 -82.52
C PRO A 183 -16.64 4.13 -81.64
N MET A 184 -16.05 3.95 -80.47
CA MET A 184 -15.67 5.03 -79.57
C MET A 184 -14.17 5.03 -79.34
N LEU A 185 -13.65 6.16 -78.84
CA LEU A 185 -12.25 6.27 -78.47
C LEU A 185 -11.99 5.44 -77.20
N PHE A 186 -10.95 4.60 -77.24
CA PHE A 186 -10.43 3.89 -76.09
C PHE A 186 -8.89 3.89 -76.15
N THR A 187 -8.25 3.83 -75.00
CA THR A 187 -6.81 3.58 -74.89
C THR A 187 -6.59 2.08 -74.76
N ASN A 188 -5.72 1.50 -75.59
CA ASN A 188 -5.37 0.08 -75.49
C ASN A 188 -4.27 -0.20 -74.44
N GLN A 189 -3.93 -1.47 -74.27
CA GLN A 189 -2.89 -1.92 -73.34
C GLN A 189 -1.48 -1.37 -73.61
N ASN A 190 -1.23 -0.76 -74.78
CA ASN A 190 0.05 -0.14 -75.16
C ASN A 190 -0.01 1.41 -75.08
N CYS A 191 -1.00 1.97 -74.38
CA CYS A 191 -1.24 3.41 -74.24
C CYS A 191 -1.52 4.15 -75.58
N GLU A 192 -2.01 3.43 -76.60
CA GLU A 192 -2.41 4.00 -77.89
C GLU A 192 -3.92 4.35 -77.91
N GLU A 193 -4.28 5.61 -78.20
CA GLU A 193 -5.68 5.99 -78.47
C GLU A 193 -6.17 5.42 -79.82
N LYS A 194 -7.26 4.65 -79.81
CA LYS A 194 -7.86 4.02 -80.99
C LYS A 194 -9.38 4.15 -80.99
N TYR A 195 -9.98 4.11 -82.19
CA TYR A 195 -11.42 3.96 -82.36
C TYR A 195 -11.79 2.48 -82.39
N GLY A 196 -12.66 2.03 -81.49
CA GLY A 196 -13.14 0.65 -81.49
C GLY A 196 -14.55 0.48 -80.96
N THR A 197 -15.23 -0.57 -81.45
CA THR A 197 -16.54 -1.01 -80.92
C THR A 197 -16.30 -2.19 -79.98
N LEU A 198 -16.74 -2.07 -78.73
CA LEU A 198 -16.67 -3.16 -77.73
C LEU A 198 -17.43 -4.39 -78.24
N VAL A 199 -16.85 -5.58 -78.09
CA VAL A 199 -17.51 -6.86 -78.48
C VAL A 199 -17.63 -7.88 -77.35
N ALA A 200 -16.81 -7.78 -76.31
CA ALA A 200 -16.96 -8.52 -75.06
C ALA A 200 -16.25 -7.79 -73.91
N ARG A 201 -16.82 -7.88 -72.70
CA ARG A 201 -16.12 -7.67 -71.42
C ARG A 201 -16.17 -9.00 -70.70
N VAL A 202 -15.03 -9.52 -70.26
CA VAL A 202 -14.96 -10.80 -69.53
C VAL A 202 -13.98 -10.73 -68.38
N THR A 203 -14.31 -11.42 -67.30
CA THR A 203 -13.45 -11.55 -66.11
C THR A 203 -13.01 -13.00 -65.99
N VAL A 204 -11.70 -13.24 -65.92
CA VAL A 204 -11.11 -14.58 -65.95
C VAL A 204 -10.30 -14.83 -64.69
N PHE A 205 -10.49 -16.02 -64.11
CA PHE A 205 -9.65 -16.53 -63.03
C PHE A 205 -8.37 -17.15 -63.59
N GLY A 206 -7.23 -16.79 -63.00
CA GLY A 206 -5.89 -17.25 -63.36
C GLY A 206 -5.00 -16.13 -63.93
N GLU A 207 -3.91 -15.83 -63.23
CA GLU A 207 -2.88 -14.86 -63.65
C GLU A 207 -2.17 -15.30 -64.95
N LEU A 208 -1.94 -16.60 -65.10
CA LEU A 208 -1.24 -17.20 -66.24
C LEU A 208 -2.19 -17.73 -67.33
N ASP A 209 -3.49 -17.57 -67.15
CA ASP A 209 -4.50 -18.09 -68.08
C ASP A 209 -4.73 -17.11 -69.25
N SER A 210 -4.98 -17.65 -70.44
CA SER A 210 -5.24 -16.85 -71.65
C SER A 210 -6.73 -16.67 -71.90
N VAL A 211 -7.05 -15.64 -72.69
CA VAL A 211 -8.40 -15.37 -73.19
C VAL A 211 -8.33 -15.21 -74.70
N TYR A 212 -9.09 -16.03 -75.41
CA TYR A 212 -9.19 -16.04 -76.88
C TYR A 212 -10.56 -15.55 -77.31
N ILE A 213 -10.60 -14.61 -78.25
CA ILE A 213 -11.82 -14.27 -79.00
C ILE A 213 -11.52 -14.28 -80.50
N GLY A 214 -12.38 -14.95 -81.28
CA GLY A 214 -12.31 -14.95 -82.73
C GLY A 214 -13.67 -15.20 -83.39
N ALA A 215 -13.93 -14.50 -84.50
CA ALA A 215 -15.21 -14.53 -85.21
C ALA A 215 -15.12 -13.95 -86.64
N LEU A 216 -16.21 -14.08 -87.39
CA LEU A 216 -16.53 -13.20 -88.52
C LEU A 216 -17.20 -11.93 -88.01
N PHE A 217 -16.61 -10.78 -88.30
CA PHE A 217 -17.14 -9.45 -88.02
C PHE A 217 -17.75 -8.86 -89.30
N GLN A 218 -18.88 -8.19 -89.18
CA GLN A 218 -19.58 -7.53 -90.28
C GLN A 218 -20.07 -6.15 -89.84
N GLY A 219 -19.97 -5.16 -90.72
CA GLY A 219 -20.44 -3.81 -90.43
C GLY A 219 -20.61 -2.93 -91.67
N LYS A 220 -20.51 -1.61 -91.48
CA LYS A 220 -20.52 -0.61 -92.55
C LYS A 220 -19.33 0.33 -92.52
N ASP A 221 -18.86 0.70 -93.70
CA ASP A 221 -17.91 1.79 -93.89
C ASP A 221 -18.61 3.16 -93.80
N ASN A 222 -17.83 4.24 -93.88
CA ASN A 222 -18.34 5.62 -93.91
C ASN A 222 -19.17 5.98 -95.17
N THR A 223 -19.26 5.08 -96.15
CA THR A 223 -20.15 5.20 -97.33
C THR A 223 -21.47 4.43 -97.17
N GLY A 224 -21.60 3.62 -96.10
CA GLY A 224 -22.71 2.70 -95.87
C GLY A 224 -22.59 1.36 -96.59
N THR A 225 -21.47 1.12 -97.28
CA THR A 225 -21.13 -0.16 -97.93
C THR A 225 -20.83 -1.21 -96.86
N THR A 226 -21.30 -2.43 -97.06
CA THR A 226 -21.17 -3.50 -96.05
C THR A 226 -19.83 -4.20 -96.18
N TRP A 227 -19.07 -4.28 -95.09
CA TRP A 227 -17.80 -5.02 -95.01
C TRP A 227 -17.96 -6.31 -94.21
N GLN A 228 -17.08 -7.28 -94.45
CA GLN A 228 -16.94 -8.51 -93.69
C GLN A 228 -15.46 -8.83 -93.54
N ALA A 229 -15.01 -9.13 -92.32
CA ALA A 229 -13.63 -9.46 -91.99
C ALA A 229 -13.56 -10.48 -90.87
N THR A 230 -12.61 -11.41 -90.93
CA THR A 230 -12.34 -12.36 -89.84
C THR A 230 -11.20 -11.84 -88.97
N GLY A 231 -11.37 -11.96 -87.66
CA GLY A 231 -10.38 -11.52 -86.67
C GLY A 231 -10.29 -12.49 -85.50
N SER A 232 -9.11 -12.55 -84.90
CA SER A 232 -8.84 -13.34 -83.70
C SER A 232 -7.71 -12.72 -82.89
N ILE A 233 -7.85 -12.68 -81.58
CA ILE A 233 -6.79 -12.29 -80.63
C ILE A 233 -6.77 -13.29 -79.47
N GLU A 234 -5.59 -13.56 -78.95
CA GLU A 234 -5.36 -14.27 -77.70
C GLU A 234 -4.51 -13.38 -76.80
N VAL A 235 -4.93 -13.19 -75.55
CA VAL A 235 -4.30 -12.29 -74.57
C VAL A 235 -4.07 -13.01 -73.25
N THR A 236 -3.08 -12.56 -72.50
CA THR A 236 -2.76 -12.98 -71.11
C THR A 236 -2.60 -11.72 -70.26
N TYR A 237 -2.67 -11.86 -68.93
CA TYR A 237 -2.42 -10.75 -68.02
C TYR A 237 -1.00 -10.16 -68.24
N PRO A 238 -0.84 -8.83 -68.40
CA PRO A 238 0.46 -8.19 -68.50
C PRO A 238 1.07 -7.94 -67.11
N THR A 239 2.38 -8.11 -66.97
CA THR A 239 3.11 -7.67 -65.78
C THR A 239 3.27 -6.15 -65.82
N LEU A 240 2.35 -5.44 -65.16
CA LEU A 240 2.43 -3.99 -64.97
C LEU A 240 3.48 -3.65 -63.90
N THR A 241 4.21 -2.56 -64.10
CA THR A 241 5.08 -1.94 -63.08
C THR A 241 4.62 -0.50 -62.93
N ASP A 242 4.21 -0.10 -61.73
CA ASP A 242 3.59 1.18 -61.41
C ASP A 242 4.16 1.60 -60.05
N CYS A 243 5.25 2.38 -60.05
CA CYS A 243 6.03 2.69 -58.86
C CYS A 243 5.45 3.84 -58.04
N ASN A 244 4.76 4.78 -58.71
CA ASN A 244 4.06 5.91 -58.07
C ASN A 244 2.59 5.59 -57.70
N ALA A 245 2.14 4.36 -58.01
CA ALA A 245 0.82 3.79 -57.70
C ALA A 245 -0.37 4.57 -58.27
N ASN A 246 -0.20 5.20 -59.44
CA ASN A 246 -1.24 6.06 -60.03
C ASN A 246 -2.24 5.34 -60.95
N GLY A 247 -1.99 4.07 -61.29
CA GLY A 247 -2.81 3.25 -62.19
C GLY A 247 -2.34 3.26 -63.65
N VAL A 248 -1.14 3.78 -63.93
CA VAL A 248 -0.46 3.78 -65.23
C VAL A 248 0.87 3.06 -65.08
N ASP A 249 1.25 2.27 -66.09
CA ASP A 249 2.55 1.59 -66.12
C ASP A 249 3.70 2.61 -66.27
N ASP A 250 4.81 2.44 -65.54
CA ASP A 250 5.97 3.34 -65.51
C ASP A 250 6.45 3.73 -66.93
N ALA A 251 6.44 2.77 -67.85
CA ALA A 251 6.85 3.00 -69.23
C ALA A 251 5.86 3.90 -70.01
N CYS A 252 4.59 3.95 -69.61
CA CYS A 252 3.61 4.89 -70.14
C CYS A 252 3.69 6.27 -69.45
N ASP A 253 4.05 6.36 -68.17
CA ASP A 253 4.26 7.66 -67.52
C ASP A 253 5.46 8.42 -68.11
N ILE A 254 6.59 7.73 -68.26
CA ILE A 254 7.80 8.26 -68.92
C ILE A 254 7.51 8.60 -70.40
N LEU A 255 6.70 7.80 -71.11
CA LEU A 255 6.35 8.04 -72.51
C LEU A 255 5.38 9.23 -72.71
N ASN A 256 4.44 9.43 -71.78
CA ASN A 256 3.49 10.55 -71.82
C ASN A 256 4.11 11.85 -71.24
N GLY A 257 5.20 11.75 -70.48
CA GLY A 257 5.86 12.88 -69.83
C GLY A 257 5.10 13.38 -68.60
N THR A 258 4.41 12.46 -67.90
CA THR A 258 3.84 12.69 -66.57
C THR A 258 4.92 12.61 -65.50
N SER A 259 5.92 11.73 -65.68
CA SER A 259 7.11 11.60 -64.83
C SER A 259 8.40 11.75 -65.63
N TYR A 260 9.54 11.98 -64.96
CA TYR A 260 10.87 12.14 -65.56
C TYR A 260 11.71 10.85 -65.43
N ASP A 261 12.69 10.66 -66.32
CA ASP A 261 13.75 9.63 -66.26
C ASP A 261 15.05 10.25 -66.81
N ASP A 262 15.66 11.14 -66.03
CA ASP A 262 16.80 11.98 -66.44
C ASP A 262 18.10 11.17 -66.59
N ASN A 263 18.16 9.96 -66.00
CA ASN A 263 19.29 9.03 -66.13
C ASN A 263 19.11 7.94 -67.21
N GLY A 264 17.87 7.69 -67.66
CA GLY A 264 17.51 6.88 -68.82
C GLY A 264 17.48 5.38 -68.55
N ASN A 265 17.02 4.96 -67.37
CA ASN A 265 17.01 3.54 -66.97
C ASN A 265 15.63 2.85 -67.07
N GLY A 266 14.55 3.61 -67.22
CA GLY A 266 13.17 3.10 -67.32
C GLY A 266 12.40 3.04 -66.00
N ILE A 267 12.90 3.68 -64.94
CA ILE A 267 12.19 3.96 -63.69
C ILE A 267 12.03 5.50 -63.59
N PRO A 268 10.89 6.02 -63.11
CA PRO A 268 10.72 7.45 -62.82
C PRO A 268 11.73 7.98 -61.78
N ASP A 269 12.28 9.17 -61.99
CA ASP A 269 13.21 9.82 -61.04
C ASP A 269 12.57 10.02 -59.64
N GLU A 270 11.25 10.24 -59.59
CA GLU A 270 10.45 10.33 -58.35
C GLU A 270 10.37 9.00 -57.56
N CYS A 271 10.77 7.89 -58.18
CA CYS A 271 10.94 6.57 -57.57
C CYS A 271 12.43 6.21 -57.36
N GLU A 272 13.37 7.12 -57.65
CA GLU A 272 14.82 6.95 -57.45
C GLU A 272 15.45 7.96 -56.48
N PHE A 273 14.86 9.14 -56.30
CA PHE A 273 15.33 10.19 -55.39
C PHE A 273 14.30 10.50 -54.29
N PRO A 274 14.48 9.98 -53.07
CA PRO A 274 13.75 10.44 -51.89
C PRO A 274 14.06 11.90 -51.56
N ASP A 275 13.02 12.73 -51.44
CA ASP A 275 13.02 14.13 -50.98
C ASP A 275 11.81 14.27 -50.05
N CYS A 276 11.92 13.70 -48.85
CA CYS A 276 10.78 13.47 -47.96
C CYS A 276 10.27 14.76 -47.32
N ASN A 277 11.16 15.74 -47.11
CA ASN A 277 10.82 17.07 -46.60
C ASN A 277 10.34 18.03 -47.71
N GLY A 278 10.50 17.66 -48.98
CA GLY A 278 10.04 18.40 -50.15
C GLY A 278 10.83 19.69 -50.43
N ASN A 279 12.10 19.75 -50.02
CA ASN A 279 12.93 20.96 -50.15
C ASN A 279 13.69 21.06 -51.48
N GLY A 280 13.81 19.95 -52.23
CA GLY A 280 14.52 19.86 -53.50
C GLY A 280 15.96 19.36 -53.39
N ILE A 281 16.27 18.58 -52.35
CA ILE A 281 17.54 17.90 -52.10
C ILE A 281 17.23 16.41 -51.82
N ASP A 282 18.11 15.50 -52.24
CA ASP A 282 18.01 14.07 -51.88
C ASP A 282 18.23 13.91 -50.37
N ASP A 283 17.37 13.14 -49.70
CA ASP A 283 17.45 12.81 -48.27
C ASP A 283 18.89 12.45 -47.81
N ASN A 284 19.63 11.70 -48.64
CA ASN A 284 21.03 11.33 -48.39
C ASN A 284 22.00 12.54 -48.48
N GLU A 285 21.72 13.51 -49.35
CA GLU A 285 22.48 14.74 -49.49
C GLU A 285 22.11 15.76 -48.38
N ASP A 286 20.89 15.74 -47.84
CA ASP A 286 20.51 16.55 -46.67
C ASP A 286 21.22 16.07 -45.38
N ILE A 287 21.11 14.77 -45.07
CA ILE A 287 21.77 14.14 -43.92
C ILE A 287 23.30 14.35 -44.00
N SER A 288 23.89 14.13 -45.18
CA SER A 288 25.36 14.22 -45.33
C SER A 288 25.91 15.64 -45.40
N ASN A 289 25.08 16.65 -45.67
CA ASN A 289 25.44 18.07 -45.48
C ASN A 289 25.10 18.59 -44.08
N GLY A 290 24.25 17.89 -43.31
CA GLY A 290 23.75 18.33 -42.01
C GLY A 290 22.75 19.48 -42.12
N THR A 291 21.89 19.44 -43.15
CA THR A 291 20.72 20.32 -43.26
C THR A 291 19.51 19.77 -42.51
N SER A 292 19.42 18.44 -42.42
CA SER A 292 18.50 17.68 -41.55
C SER A 292 19.32 16.71 -40.69
N GLU A 293 18.72 16.19 -39.61
CA GLU A 293 19.34 15.19 -38.73
C GLU A 293 18.82 13.77 -39.09
N ASP A 294 19.58 12.73 -38.75
CA ASP A 294 19.31 11.29 -38.91
C ASP A 294 19.89 10.62 -37.66
N CYS A 295 19.08 10.58 -36.61
CA CYS A 295 19.54 10.28 -35.25
C CYS A 295 19.50 8.77 -34.94
N ASN A 296 18.58 8.02 -35.56
CA ASN A 296 18.53 6.55 -35.50
C ASN A 296 19.54 5.89 -36.47
N GLY A 297 20.00 6.62 -37.50
CA GLY A 297 21.00 6.17 -38.47
C GLY A 297 20.41 5.27 -39.57
N ASN A 298 19.11 5.37 -39.83
CA ASN A 298 18.41 4.53 -40.81
C ASN A 298 18.56 5.06 -42.26
N GLY A 299 18.88 6.35 -42.42
CA GLY A 299 19.06 7.02 -43.71
C GLY A 299 17.87 7.87 -44.16
N THR A 300 16.85 8.03 -43.31
CA THR A 300 15.72 8.95 -43.49
C THR A 300 15.94 10.18 -42.59
N PRO A 301 15.65 11.41 -43.04
CA PRO A 301 15.67 12.60 -42.18
C PRO A 301 14.64 12.53 -41.06
N ASP A 302 15.05 12.84 -39.83
CA ASP A 302 14.20 12.71 -38.62
C ASP A 302 12.85 13.43 -38.77
N GLU A 303 12.87 14.62 -39.40
CA GLU A 303 11.70 15.47 -39.66
C GLU A 303 10.61 14.83 -40.54
N CYS A 304 10.92 13.71 -41.20
CA CYS A 304 10.01 12.92 -42.02
C CYS A 304 9.44 11.69 -41.30
N GLU A 305 10.04 11.25 -40.20
CA GLU A 305 9.58 10.10 -39.41
C GLU A 305 8.66 10.51 -38.23
N MET A 306 8.66 11.80 -37.87
CA MET A 306 7.87 12.43 -36.80
C MET A 306 6.37 12.09 -36.73
N ALA A 307 5.77 11.60 -37.84
CA ALA A 307 4.35 11.26 -37.88
C ALA A 307 4.01 9.88 -37.29
N ASP A 308 4.99 8.97 -37.26
CA ASP A 308 4.85 7.58 -36.80
C ASP A 308 5.90 7.19 -35.73
N GLY A 309 6.81 8.10 -35.34
CA GLY A 309 7.91 7.84 -34.39
C GLY A 309 8.33 9.01 -33.47
N ASP A 310 7.45 9.99 -33.24
CA ASP A 310 7.46 10.88 -32.05
C ASP A 310 6.14 10.65 -31.32
N CYS A 311 6.16 9.76 -30.34
CA CYS A 311 4.94 9.26 -29.71
C CYS A 311 4.40 10.14 -28.58
N ASN A 312 5.20 11.10 -28.09
CA ASN A 312 4.85 12.03 -27.00
C ASN A 312 4.59 13.49 -27.47
N GLU A 313 4.71 13.76 -28.77
CA GLU A 313 4.58 15.06 -29.45
C GLU A 313 5.61 16.13 -28.98
N ASN A 314 6.81 15.74 -28.51
CA ASN A 314 7.79 16.72 -27.98
C ASN A 314 8.71 17.35 -29.04
N GLY A 315 8.85 16.73 -30.22
CA GLY A 315 9.69 17.21 -31.32
C GLY A 315 11.05 16.52 -31.45
N ILE A 316 11.19 15.29 -30.95
CA ILE A 316 12.35 14.41 -31.11
C ILE A 316 11.81 12.98 -31.39
N LEU A 317 12.52 12.16 -32.16
CA LEU A 317 12.12 10.77 -32.39
C LEU A 317 12.41 9.86 -31.19
N ASP A 318 11.54 8.87 -30.99
CA ASP A 318 11.59 7.90 -29.89
C ASP A 318 12.92 7.12 -29.84
N ASP A 319 13.41 6.69 -31.01
CA ASP A 319 14.71 6.01 -31.23
C ASP A 319 15.93 6.84 -30.75
N CYS A 320 15.75 8.15 -30.59
CA CYS A 320 16.83 9.13 -30.44
C CYS A 320 16.87 9.81 -29.08
N GLU A 321 15.86 9.57 -28.26
CA GLU A 321 15.83 9.95 -26.85
C GLU A 321 16.42 8.84 -25.97
N THR A 322 16.32 9.01 -24.65
CA THR A 322 16.68 7.97 -23.69
C THR A 322 15.54 7.78 -22.70
N PHE A 323 14.60 6.94 -23.11
CA PHE A 323 13.49 6.49 -22.28
C PHE A 323 13.86 5.29 -21.41
N ASP A 324 13.00 5.05 -20.42
CA ASP A 324 12.84 3.73 -19.86
C ASP A 324 11.92 2.94 -20.82
N ASP A 325 12.42 1.79 -21.32
CA ASP A 325 11.67 0.68 -21.92
C ASP A 325 11.86 -0.46 -20.93
N CYS A 326 10.82 -0.73 -20.15
CA CYS A 326 10.93 -1.57 -18.96
C CYS A 326 10.69 -3.06 -19.23
N ASN A 327 10.23 -3.42 -20.44
CA ASN A 327 9.95 -4.81 -20.84
C ASN A 327 10.82 -5.32 -22.02
N ASP A 328 11.80 -4.53 -22.49
CA ASP A 328 12.73 -4.78 -23.60
C ASP A 328 12.02 -4.99 -24.96
N ASN A 329 10.87 -4.33 -25.23
CA ASN A 329 10.14 -4.53 -26.50
C ASN A 329 10.47 -3.54 -27.63
N GLY A 330 11.06 -2.39 -27.31
CA GLY A 330 11.44 -1.35 -28.28
C GLY A 330 10.44 -0.21 -28.46
N VAL A 331 9.50 -0.02 -27.52
CA VAL A 331 8.62 1.16 -27.43
C VAL A 331 8.80 1.80 -26.04
N PRO A 332 8.87 3.15 -25.92
CA PRO A 332 8.95 3.81 -24.62
C PRO A 332 7.74 3.55 -23.72
N ASP A 333 7.97 3.40 -22.40
CA ASP A 333 6.92 3.14 -21.40
C ASP A 333 5.74 4.14 -21.48
N GLU A 334 6.04 5.41 -21.73
CA GLU A 334 5.05 6.51 -21.82
C GLU A 334 4.18 6.50 -23.08
N CYS A 335 4.51 5.65 -24.06
CA CYS A 335 3.84 5.56 -25.35
C CYS A 335 3.09 4.24 -25.57
N GLU A 336 3.17 3.32 -24.60
CA GLU A 336 2.40 2.09 -24.57
C GLU A 336 1.07 2.25 -23.81
N THR A 337 0.14 1.32 -24.00
CA THR A 337 -1.20 1.34 -23.37
C THR A 337 -1.33 0.27 -22.29
N PHE A 338 -0.54 0.44 -21.23
CA PHE A 338 -0.45 -0.47 -20.10
C PHE A 338 -1.62 -0.37 -19.11
N SER A 339 -1.61 -1.31 -18.16
CA SER A 339 -2.24 -1.09 -16.86
C SER A 339 -1.23 -0.36 -15.97
N ASP A 340 -1.63 0.79 -15.44
CA ASP A 340 -1.06 1.44 -14.25
C ASP A 340 -2.24 1.55 -13.27
N CYS A 341 -2.34 0.58 -12.38
CA CYS A 341 -3.49 0.43 -11.50
C CYS A 341 -3.36 1.24 -10.20
N ASN A 342 -2.18 1.78 -9.92
CA ASN A 342 -1.92 2.63 -8.76
C ASN A 342 -1.83 4.14 -9.10
N GLY A 343 -1.67 4.49 -10.37
CA GLY A 343 -1.74 5.83 -10.92
C GLY A 343 -0.45 6.65 -10.79
N ASN A 344 0.72 6.01 -10.78
CA ASN A 344 2.00 6.70 -10.61
C ASN A 344 2.73 7.04 -11.93
N GLY A 345 2.28 6.49 -13.07
CA GLY A 345 2.87 6.70 -14.39
C GLY A 345 3.90 5.66 -14.82
N ILE A 346 4.12 4.59 -14.04
CA ILE A 346 4.95 3.43 -14.39
C ILE A 346 4.01 2.23 -14.68
N PRO A 347 4.30 1.36 -15.67
CA PRO A 347 3.50 0.17 -15.94
C PRO A 347 3.51 -0.86 -14.80
N ASP A 348 2.35 -1.46 -14.50
CA ASP A 348 2.18 -2.49 -13.46
C ASP A 348 3.13 -3.69 -13.65
N GLU A 349 3.48 -4.04 -14.90
CA GLU A 349 4.39 -5.15 -15.22
C GLU A 349 5.88 -4.84 -14.97
N CYS A 350 6.20 -3.56 -14.77
CA CYS A 350 7.55 -3.05 -14.56
C CYS A 350 7.79 -2.60 -13.12
N GLU A 351 6.72 -2.50 -12.33
CA GLU A 351 6.79 -2.34 -10.89
C GLU A 351 6.86 -3.69 -10.16
N SER A 352 7.60 -3.73 -9.05
CA SER A 352 7.55 -4.85 -8.11
C SER A 352 6.32 -4.72 -7.19
N LEU A 353 5.14 -4.63 -7.77
CA LEU A 353 3.88 -4.57 -7.02
C LEU A 353 3.68 -5.80 -6.14
N THR A 354 2.87 -5.65 -5.10
CA THR A 354 2.57 -6.75 -4.17
C THR A 354 1.40 -7.57 -4.72
N ASP A 355 1.59 -8.89 -4.80
CA ASP A 355 0.56 -9.92 -5.01
C ASP A 355 0.65 -10.87 -3.81
N TRP A 356 -0.21 -10.64 -2.81
CA TRP A 356 -0.23 -11.41 -1.57
C TRP A 356 -0.91 -12.78 -1.71
N ASP A 357 -1.99 -12.91 -2.50
CA ASP A 357 -2.73 -14.17 -2.62
C ASP A 357 -2.15 -15.14 -3.68
N GLY A 358 -1.30 -14.62 -4.57
CA GLY A 358 -0.56 -15.37 -5.58
C GLY A 358 -1.35 -15.65 -6.86
N ASN A 359 -2.40 -14.88 -7.15
CA ASN A 359 -3.22 -15.08 -8.35
C ASN A 359 -2.61 -14.54 -9.64
N GLY A 360 -1.58 -13.68 -9.55
CA GLY A 360 -0.89 -13.07 -10.70
C GLY A 360 -1.43 -11.70 -11.11
N VAL A 361 -2.28 -11.08 -10.28
CA VAL A 361 -2.68 -9.68 -10.33
C VAL A 361 -2.22 -9.02 -9.04
N ALA A 362 -1.76 -7.76 -9.07
CA ALA A 362 -1.34 -7.08 -7.86
C ALA A 362 -2.55 -6.67 -6.99
N ASP A 363 -2.37 -6.74 -5.66
CA ASP A 363 -3.40 -6.42 -4.66
C ASP A 363 -4.06 -5.05 -4.92
N ILE A 364 -3.25 -4.06 -5.28
CA ILE A 364 -3.69 -2.69 -5.56
C ILE A 364 -4.56 -2.60 -6.83
N CYS A 365 -4.36 -3.47 -7.82
CA CYS A 365 -5.19 -3.53 -9.03
C CYS A 365 -6.56 -4.19 -8.76
N GLU A 366 -6.63 -5.09 -7.78
CA GLU A 366 -7.88 -5.68 -7.31
C GLU A 366 -8.59 -4.83 -6.24
N GLY A 367 -7.92 -3.79 -5.72
CA GLY A 367 -8.41 -2.96 -4.62
C GLY A 367 -8.42 -3.69 -3.27
N LEU A 368 -7.51 -4.66 -3.10
CA LEU A 368 -7.32 -5.42 -1.85
C LEU A 368 -6.50 -4.57 -0.88
N VAL A 369 -7.07 -4.26 0.28
CA VAL A 369 -6.48 -3.35 1.29
C VAL A 369 -6.02 -4.10 2.54
N ALA A 370 -6.48 -5.34 2.70
CA ALA A 370 -6.11 -6.25 3.78
C ALA A 370 -6.01 -7.68 3.26
N TYR A 371 -5.14 -8.48 3.86
CA TYR A 371 -4.86 -9.85 3.43
C TYR A 371 -4.69 -10.80 4.62
N ASN A 372 -5.39 -11.93 4.60
CA ASN A 372 -5.20 -13.00 5.57
C ASN A 372 -4.11 -13.96 5.08
N ALA A 373 -2.93 -13.87 5.70
CA ALA A 373 -1.75 -14.67 5.37
C ALA A 373 -1.82 -16.13 5.85
N THR A 374 -2.89 -16.51 6.57
CA THR A 374 -3.11 -17.88 7.07
C THR A 374 -4.07 -18.64 6.15
N THR A 375 -5.03 -17.96 5.53
CA THR A 375 -5.94 -18.52 4.52
C THR A 375 -5.52 -18.24 3.07
N SER A 376 -4.57 -17.31 2.86
CA SER A 376 -4.23 -16.74 1.55
C SER A 376 -5.46 -16.17 0.83
N THR A 377 -6.10 -15.18 1.46
CA THR A 377 -7.28 -14.48 0.90
C THR A 377 -7.18 -12.98 1.14
N GLY A 378 -7.26 -12.19 0.06
CA GLY A 378 -7.39 -10.74 0.11
C GLY A 378 -8.82 -10.26 0.41
N TYR A 379 -8.92 -9.01 0.89
CA TYR A 379 -10.17 -8.32 1.20
C TYR A 379 -10.08 -6.85 0.78
N THR A 380 -11.14 -6.32 0.18
CA THR A 380 -11.23 -4.90 -0.21
C THR A 380 -11.63 -3.96 0.94
N HIS A 381 -11.93 -4.49 2.13
CA HIS A 381 -12.20 -3.75 3.37
C HIS A 381 -11.54 -4.47 4.57
N VAL A 382 -10.93 -3.71 5.48
CA VAL A 382 -10.18 -4.29 6.62
C VAL A 382 -11.10 -4.94 7.66
N ASP A 383 -12.26 -4.33 7.93
CA ASP A 383 -13.24 -4.89 8.87
C ASP A 383 -13.82 -6.23 8.36
N ASP A 384 -13.95 -6.43 7.04
CA ASP A 384 -14.37 -7.71 6.45
C ASP A 384 -13.31 -8.81 6.64
N ALA A 385 -12.01 -8.46 6.55
CA ALA A 385 -10.91 -9.37 6.88
C ALA A 385 -10.95 -9.79 8.35
N ASN A 386 -11.11 -8.83 9.27
CA ASN A 386 -11.24 -9.08 10.70
C ASN A 386 -12.50 -9.90 11.05
N MET A 387 -13.60 -9.73 10.32
CA MET A 387 -14.84 -10.50 10.48
C MET A 387 -14.80 -11.92 9.89
N ALA A 388 -13.89 -12.19 8.96
CA ALA A 388 -13.73 -13.50 8.33
C ALA A 388 -12.63 -14.38 8.98
N ALA A 389 -11.78 -13.77 9.82
CA ALA A 389 -10.66 -14.42 10.48
C ALA A 389 -11.08 -15.50 11.51
N SER A 390 -10.13 -16.37 11.87
CA SER A 390 -10.27 -17.47 12.83
C SER A 390 -9.10 -17.51 13.84
N ASP A 391 -9.18 -18.41 14.82
CA ASP A 391 -8.12 -18.66 15.81
C ASP A 391 -6.76 -18.99 15.15
N GLY A 392 -5.77 -18.14 15.40
CA GLY A 392 -4.40 -18.24 14.85
C GLY A 392 -4.17 -17.51 13.52
N ASP A 393 -5.16 -16.80 12.98
CA ASP A 393 -5.00 -16.07 11.72
C ASP A 393 -4.14 -14.80 11.86
N VAL A 394 -3.49 -14.44 10.75
CA VAL A 394 -2.64 -13.24 10.61
C VAL A 394 -3.17 -12.36 9.49
N ILE A 395 -3.66 -11.17 9.81
CA ILE A 395 -4.15 -10.17 8.87
C ILE A 395 -3.09 -9.10 8.66
N TRP A 396 -2.73 -8.81 7.40
CA TRP A 396 -1.93 -7.65 7.02
C TRP A 396 -2.83 -6.53 6.50
N VAL A 397 -2.46 -5.28 6.74
CA VAL A 397 -3.20 -4.09 6.31
C VAL A 397 -2.25 -3.10 5.63
N GLN A 398 -2.65 -2.58 4.45
CA GLN A 398 -1.85 -1.64 3.67
C GLN A 398 -1.71 -0.27 4.36
N ALA A 399 -0.58 0.41 4.10
CA ALA A 399 -0.11 1.59 4.82
C ALA A 399 -1.08 2.79 4.81
N ASP A 400 -1.77 2.99 3.69
CA ASP A 400 -2.77 4.02 3.46
C ASP A 400 -4.14 3.66 4.07
N HIS A 401 -4.40 2.36 4.25
CA HIS A 401 -5.66 1.81 4.76
C HIS A 401 -5.64 1.43 6.26
N VAL A 402 -4.51 1.55 6.97
CA VAL A 402 -4.43 1.28 8.42
C VAL A 402 -5.42 2.11 9.25
N ASN A 403 -5.76 3.31 8.78
CA ASN A 403 -6.72 4.22 9.43
C ASN A 403 -8.19 3.90 9.08
N ALA A 404 -8.43 2.97 8.14
CA ALA A 404 -9.75 2.43 7.83
C ALA A 404 -10.13 1.22 8.71
N VAL A 405 -9.24 0.74 9.58
CA VAL A 405 -9.61 -0.19 10.67
C VAL A 405 -10.60 0.53 11.59
N THR A 406 -11.84 0.05 11.68
CA THR A 406 -12.84 0.62 12.62
C THR A 406 -13.02 -0.25 13.84
N SER A 407 -12.84 -1.58 13.71
CA SER A 407 -12.85 -2.50 14.84
C SER A 407 -11.95 -3.72 14.64
N VAL A 408 -11.39 -4.20 15.75
CA VAL A 408 -10.71 -5.50 15.84
C VAL A 408 -11.34 -6.24 17.00
N ALA A 409 -12.21 -7.22 16.73
CA ALA A 409 -12.93 -7.95 17.77
C ALA A 409 -13.32 -9.36 17.30
N HIS A 410 -12.47 -10.35 17.61
CA HIS A 410 -12.76 -11.76 17.43
C HIS A 410 -12.57 -12.51 18.76
N ASN A 411 -13.33 -13.58 19.03
CA ASN A 411 -13.29 -14.27 20.34
C ASN A 411 -12.01 -15.13 20.56
N ASP A 412 -11.11 -15.13 19.57
CA ASP A 412 -10.00 -16.06 19.40
C ASP A 412 -8.69 -15.28 19.13
N GLY A 413 -7.54 -15.97 19.08
CA GLY A 413 -6.25 -15.32 18.86
C GLY A 413 -6.09 -14.81 17.43
N LEU A 414 -6.08 -13.48 17.24
CA LEU A 414 -5.99 -12.82 15.94
C LEU A 414 -4.80 -11.85 15.94
N ASP A 415 -3.83 -12.03 15.05
CA ASP A 415 -2.73 -11.08 14.85
C ASP A 415 -3.07 -10.15 13.66
N ASN A 416 -3.30 -8.87 13.92
CA ASN A 416 -3.48 -7.85 12.87
C ASN A 416 -2.23 -6.95 12.79
N ASN A 417 -1.67 -6.81 11.59
CA ASN A 417 -0.40 -6.16 11.28
C ASN A 417 -0.63 -4.96 10.34
N CYS A 418 -0.56 -3.75 10.90
CA CYS A 418 -0.70 -2.48 10.19
C CYS A 418 0.67 -1.96 9.72
N ASN A 419 0.91 -1.97 8.40
CA ASN A 419 2.16 -1.51 7.78
C ASN A 419 2.25 0.04 7.70
N GLY A 420 2.11 0.73 8.84
CA GLY A 420 2.11 2.20 8.92
C GLY A 420 1.80 2.70 10.33
N SER A 421 1.63 4.03 10.48
CA SER A 421 1.12 4.63 11.73
C SER A 421 -0.41 4.66 11.74
N VAL A 422 -1.01 4.22 12.84
CA VAL A 422 -2.46 4.33 13.09
C VAL A 422 -2.75 5.63 13.84
N ASP A 423 -3.56 6.50 13.23
CA ASP A 423 -4.14 7.73 13.80
C ASP A 423 -5.66 7.60 13.73
N ASN A 424 -6.23 6.82 14.67
CA ASN A 424 -7.67 6.64 14.77
C ASN A 424 -8.15 6.65 16.24
N PRO A 425 -8.40 7.85 16.82
CA PRO A 425 -9.00 7.99 18.15
C PRO A 425 -10.48 7.55 18.24
N SER A 426 -11.05 6.96 17.17
CA SER A 426 -12.37 6.31 17.20
C SER A 426 -12.32 4.78 17.09
N LEU A 427 -11.13 4.19 16.90
CA LEU A 427 -10.93 2.74 16.83
C LEU A 427 -11.23 2.07 18.18
N GLU A 428 -12.11 1.06 18.17
CA GLU A 428 -12.35 0.19 19.32
C GLU A 428 -11.77 -1.22 19.08
N ILE A 429 -10.81 -1.60 19.91
CA ILE A 429 -10.11 -2.89 19.87
C ILE A 429 -10.55 -3.77 21.05
N SER A 430 -10.86 -5.03 20.79
CA SER A 430 -11.11 -6.08 21.79
C SER A 430 -10.17 -7.26 21.53
N LEU A 431 -9.06 -7.34 22.29
CA LEU A 431 -8.03 -8.36 22.14
C LEU A 431 -8.26 -9.52 23.12
N TYR A 432 -8.53 -10.71 22.59
CA TYR A 432 -8.78 -11.93 23.37
C TYR A 432 -7.46 -12.68 23.60
N ASP A 433 -7.53 -13.91 24.11
CA ASP A 433 -6.34 -14.70 24.45
C ASP A 433 -5.47 -14.96 23.21
N GLY A 434 -4.26 -14.40 23.20
CA GLY A 434 -3.32 -14.49 22.10
C GLY A 434 -3.51 -13.47 20.97
N SER A 435 -4.56 -12.62 20.99
CA SER A 435 -4.77 -11.62 19.93
C SER A 435 -3.77 -10.46 20.03
N ARG A 436 -3.24 -10.00 18.88
CA ARG A 436 -2.30 -8.87 18.81
C ARG A 436 -2.73 -7.82 17.79
N PHE A 437 -2.45 -6.56 18.10
CA PHE A 437 -2.50 -5.45 17.16
C PHE A 437 -1.10 -4.86 17.03
N ASN A 438 -0.44 -5.12 15.90
CA ASN A 438 0.94 -4.76 15.62
C ASN A 438 0.97 -3.60 14.61
N VAL A 439 1.75 -2.55 14.90
CA VAL A 439 1.74 -1.29 14.14
C VAL A 439 3.18 -0.90 13.81
N ASP A 440 3.50 -0.79 12.52
CA ASP A 440 4.89 -0.52 12.11
C ASP A 440 5.36 0.93 12.33
N GLY A 441 4.43 1.85 12.62
CA GLY A 441 4.68 3.23 13.03
C GLY A 441 4.22 3.54 14.47
N ASP A 442 3.60 4.71 14.66
CA ASP A 442 2.92 5.12 15.89
C ASP A 442 1.48 4.57 15.95
N ALA A 443 0.94 4.35 17.14
CA ALA A 443 -0.40 3.80 17.36
C ALA A 443 -1.25 4.67 18.31
N LEU A 444 -2.03 5.60 17.75
CA LEU A 444 -3.05 6.38 18.46
C LEU A 444 -4.44 5.73 18.28
N ILE A 445 -4.99 5.20 19.37
CA ILE A 445 -6.16 4.32 19.39
C ILE A 445 -7.21 4.85 20.39
N GLY A 446 -8.48 4.88 19.98
CA GLY A 446 -9.59 5.34 20.83
C GLY A 446 -9.83 4.46 22.07
N SER A 447 -9.96 3.15 21.90
CA SER A 447 -10.02 2.25 23.07
C SER A 447 -9.51 0.83 22.82
N VAL A 448 -8.94 0.24 23.87
CA VAL A 448 -8.45 -1.15 23.86
C VAL A 448 -8.98 -1.90 25.08
N ARG A 449 -9.54 -3.09 24.85
CA ARG A 449 -10.18 -3.92 25.87
C ARG A 449 -9.68 -5.35 25.77
N SER A 450 -9.39 -6.01 26.90
CA SER A 450 -9.04 -7.43 26.87
C SER A 450 -10.27 -8.32 26.72
N GLY A 451 -10.06 -9.57 26.30
CA GLY A 451 -10.99 -10.68 26.50
C GLY A 451 -11.13 -11.03 27.98
N THR A 452 -11.96 -12.03 28.29
CA THR A 452 -12.27 -12.44 29.68
C THR A 452 -11.30 -13.45 30.30
N SER A 453 -10.21 -13.75 29.60
CA SER A 453 -9.12 -14.63 30.00
C SER A 453 -7.93 -14.42 29.07
N GLY A 454 -6.71 -14.72 29.53
CA GLY A 454 -5.52 -14.73 28.68
C GLY A 454 -4.94 -13.34 28.43
N THR A 455 -4.04 -13.22 27.46
CA THR A 455 -3.31 -11.97 27.15
C THR A 455 -3.60 -11.50 25.74
N GLY A 456 -4.08 -10.27 25.61
CA GLY A 456 -4.06 -9.52 24.34
C GLY A 456 -2.95 -8.46 24.36
N SER A 457 -2.35 -8.12 23.22
CA SER A 457 -1.27 -7.09 23.17
C SER A 457 -1.39 -6.07 22.04
N VAL A 458 -1.08 -4.80 22.31
CA VAL A 458 -0.83 -3.76 21.29
C VAL A 458 0.68 -3.46 21.23
N ASN A 459 1.27 -3.63 20.05
CA ASN A 459 2.70 -3.44 19.83
C ASN A 459 2.92 -2.39 18.73
N ALA A 460 3.74 -1.37 18.98
CA ALA A 460 4.14 -0.37 18.00
C ALA A 460 5.68 -0.28 17.92
N ASN A 461 6.22 -0.05 16.72
CA ASN A 461 7.64 0.32 16.58
C ASN A 461 7.90 1.77 17.02
N GLY A 462 6.88 2.64 16.87
CA GLY A 462 6.85 4.03 17.34
C GLY A 462 6.36 4.15 18.77
N SER A 463 5.45 5.08 19.04
CA SER A 463 4.77 5.26 20.31
C SER A 463 3.40 4.58 20.33
N VAL A 464 2.90 4.23 21.52
CA VAL A 464 1.53 3.79 21.76
C VAL A 464 0.80 4.88 22.55
N SER A 465 -0.42 5.23 22.13
CA SER A 465 -1.31 6.16 22.84
C SER A 465 -2.75 5.67 22.79
N VAL A 466 -3.34 5.42 23.96
CA VAL A 466 -4.70 4.87 24.09
C VAL A 466 -5.55 5.76 24.99
N ASP A 467 -6.65 6.30 24.48
CA ASP A 467 -7.53 7.19 25.27
C ASP A 467 -8.26 6.43 26.39
N PHE A 468 -8.69 5.18 26.13
CA PHE A 468 -9.30 4.31 27.15
C PHE A 468 -8.82 2.83 27.10
N ALA A 469 -8.28 2.32 28.20
CA ALA A 469 -7.88 0.92 28.35
C ALA A 469 -8.74 0.15 29.38
N MET A 470 -9.06 -1.13 29.12
CA MET A 470 -9.74 -1.98 30.10
C MET A 470 -9.27 -3.44 30.08
N ALA A 471 -8.57 -3.84 31.15
CA ALA A 471 -8.28 -5.25 31.45
C ALA A 471 -9.48 -5.88 32.20
N TYR A 472 -10.09 -6.90 31.63
CA TYR A 472 -11.14 -7.70 32.27
C TYR A 472 -10.54 -8.68 33.30
N ARG A 473 -11.40 -9.22 34.17
CA ARG A 473 -11.01 -10.12 35.27
C ARG A 473 -10.34 -11.40 34.75
N ASN A 474 -9.19 -11.77 35.32
CA ASN A 474 -8.34 -12.92 34.92
C ASN A 474 -7.73 -12.80 33.51
N ALA A 475 -7.54 -11.59 32.99
CA ALA A 475 -6.90 -11.32 31.71
C ALA A 475 -5.79 -10.27 31.86
N SER A 476 -4.79 -10.33 30.97
CA SER A 476 -3.79 -9.27 30.78
C SER A 476 -4.10 -8.43 29.54
N LEU A 477 -3.65 -7.18 29.57
CA LEU A 477 -3.58 -6.32 28.40
C LEU A 477 -2.19 -5.69 28.31
N ASP A 478 -1.40 -6.12 27.34
CA ASP A 478 0.01 -5.75 27.22
C ASP A 478 0.19 -4.66 26.16
N PHE A 479 1.03 -3.67 26.45
CA PHE A 479 1.41 -2.61 25.52
C PHE A 479 2.93 -2.60 25.32
N SER A 480 3.39 -2.33 24.10
CA SER A 480 4.81 -2.21 23.78
C SER A 480 5.06 -1.09 22.77
N GLY A 481 6.02 -0.22 23.06
CA GLY A 481 6.45 0.88 22.19
C GLY A 481 7.66 1.63 22.75
N THR A 482 8.04 2.72 22.10
CA THR A 482 9.09 3.63 22.60
C THR A 482 8.61 4.43 23.81
N THR A 483 7.39 4.98 23.72
CA THR A 483 6.62 5.56 24.82
C THR A 483 5.22 4.94 24.78
N VAL A 484 4.64 4.65 25.95
CA VAL A 484 3.32 4.04 26.09
C VAL A 484 2.44 4.93 26.97
N ASN A 485 1.55 5.68 26.34
CA ASN A 485 0.58 6.55 27.02
C ASN A 485 -0.78 5.85 27.12
N VAL A 486 -1.31 5.71 28.34
CA VAL A 486 -2.66 5.19 28.57
C VAL A 486 -3.46 6.19 29.42
N GLY A 487 -4.53 6.70 28.84
CA GLY A 487 -5.44 7.70 29.40
C GLY A 487 -6.28 7.17 30.56
N ASP A 488 -7.59 7.11 30.39
CA ASP A 488 -8.47 6.50 31.39
C ASP A 488 -8.30 4.97 31.36
N ALA A 489 -8.10 4.33 32.50
CA ALA A 489 -7.90 2.89 32.59
C ALA A 489 -8.83 2.22 33.60
N LEU A 490 -9.22 0.98 33.33
CA LEU A 490 -10.06 0.19 34.22
C LEU A 490 -9.48 -1.22 34.40
N LEU A 491 -8.61 -1.37 35.41
CA LEU A 491 -8.11 -2.67 35.86
C LEU A 491 -9.17 -3.33 36.73
N ARG A 492 -9.63 -4.51 36.31
CA ARG A 492 -10.58 -5.32 37.09
C ARG A 492 -9.81 -6.20 38.07
N ARG A 493 -10.57 -6.81 39.00
CA ARG A 493 -10.01 -7.74 39.99
C ARG A 493 -9.26 -8.84 39.25
N ASP A 494 -8.14 -9.32 39.78
CA ASP A 494 -7.35 -10.40 39.16
C ASP A 494 -6.93 -10.09 37.69
N SER A 495 -6.67 -8.82 37.31
CA SER A 495 -6.30 -8.46 35.92
C SER A 495 -4.92 -7.80 35.82
N GLU A 496 -4.20 -8.06 34.73
CA GLU A 496 -2.82 -7.62 34.54
C GLU A 496 -2.71 -6.57 33.41
N MET A 497 -1.68 -5.74 33.46
CA MET A 497 -1.35 -4.79 32.39
C MET A 497 0.17 -4.64 32.27
N GLY A 498 0.76 -5.13 31.17
CA GLY A 498 2.16 -4.84 30.84
C GLY A 498 2.30 -3.53 30.07
N MET A 499 3.32 -2.71 30.36
CA MET A 499 3.70 -1.57 29.51
C MET A 499 5.21 -1.57 29.31
N ASN A 500 5.66 -1.90 28.11
CA ASN A 500 7.06 -1.96 27.72
C ASN A 500 7.42 -0.70 26.93
N GLY A 501 8.17 0.22 27.54
CA GLY A 501 8.53 1.53 26.99
C GLY A 501 8.59 2.58 28.09
N ASP A 502 8.70 3.86 27.71
CA ASP A 502 8.51 4.99 28.63
C ASP A 502 7.02 5.09 28.98
N ALA A 503 6.61 4.59 30.16
CA ALA A 503 5.20 4.25 30.45
C ALA A 503 4.49 5.32 31.28
N HIS A 504 3.38 5.85 30.76
CA HIS A 504 2.61 6.94 31.37
C HIS A 504 1.13 6.59 31.57
N ALA A 505 0.68 6.66 32.82
CA ALA A 505 -0.73 6.71 33.21
C ALA A 505 -1.21 8.16 33.21
N THR A 506 -1.74 8.63 32.08
CA THR A 506 -2.03 10.06 31.83
C THR A 506 -3.45 10.49 32.22
N GLY A 507 -4.40 9.55 32.31
CA GLY A 507 -5.80 9.80 32.70
C GLY A 507 -6.18 9.21 34.05
N THR A 508 -7.45 8.82 34.22
CA THR A 508 -7.99 8.26 35.47
C THR A 508 -7.98 6.74 35.43
N TRP A 509 -7.05 6.15 36.16
CA TRP A 509 -6.91 4.71 36.36
C TRP A 509 -7.73 4.26 37.58
N THR A 510 -8.73 3.41 37.35
CA THR A 510 -9.51 2.76 38.41
C THR A 510 -9.10 1.30 38.51
N ALA A 511 -8.50 0.92 39.64
CA ALA A 511 -7.97 -0.40 39.89
C ALA A 511 -8.81 -1.21 40.91
N SER A 512 -8.57 -2.53 40.95
CA SER A 512 -9.33 -3.48 41.77
C SER A 512 -8.40 -4.55 42.34
N ALA A 513 -8.58 -4.90 43.62
CA ALA A 513 -7.71 -5.80 44.38
C ALA A 513 -7.20 -7.02 43.58
N GLY A 514 -5.88 -7.27 43.65
CA GLY A 514 -5.20 -8.32 42.88
C GLY A 514 -5.07 -8.00 41.39
N SER A 515 -5.18 -6.73 40.98
CA SER A 515 -4.64 -6.30 39.68
C SER A 515 -3.15 -5.98 39.81
N VAL A 516 -2.41 -6.13 38.71
CA VAL A 516 -0.96 -5.93 38.66
C VAL A 516 -0.59 -5.15 37.39
N VAL A 517 0.28 -4.16 37.54
CA VAL A 517 0.89 -3.43 36.41
C VAL A 517 2.37 -3.83 36.33
N TYR A 518 2.86 -4.19 35.15
CA TYR A 518 4.27 -4.52 34.91
C TYR A 518 4.89 -3.44 34.02
N ALA A 519 5.47 -2.42 34.66
CA ALA A 519 6.03 -1.23 34.02
C ALA A 519 6.86 -0.41 35.01
N ASP A 520 7.91 0.25 34.53
CA ASP A 520 8.47 1.44 35.20
C ASP A 520 7.54 2.61 34.90
N LEU A 521 6.64 2.96 35.84
CA LEU A 521 5.41 3.70 35.58
C LEU A 521 5.44 5.14 36.10
N THR A 522 5.17 6.10 35.21
CA THR A 522 4.86 7.48 35.59
C THR A 522 3.34 7.70 35.64
N ILE A 523 2.83 8.11 36.81
CA ILE A 523 1.43 8.45 37.05
C ILE A 523 1.28 9.98 37.02
N ASP A 524 1.00 10.51 35.84
CA ASP A 524 0.71 11.95 35.63
C ASP A 524 -0.77 12.29 35.88
N GLY A 525 -1.66 11.30 35.73
CA GLY A 525 -3.09 11.40 35.95
C GLY A 525 -3.53 11.06 37.38
N ASN A 526 -4.49 10.13 37.53
CA ASN A 526 -5.06 9.74 38.82
C ASN A 526 -5.16 8.22 38.92
N LEU A 527 -4.41 7.55 39.80
CA LEU A 527 -4.61 6.14 40.15
C LEU A 527 -5.51 6.03 41.38
N ARG A 528 -6.56 5.21 41.32
CA ARG A 528 -7.54 5.04 42.40
C ARG A 528 -7.94 3.58 42.59
N GLY A 529 -7.79 3.06 43.80
CA GLY A 529 -8.18 1.69 44.16
C GLY A 529 -7.03 0.94 44.83
N THR A 530 -6.77 -0.27 44.36
CA THR A 530 -5.67 -1.15 44.80
C THR A 530 -5.19 -1.96 43.59
N THR A 531 -3.89 -1.95 43.37
CA THR A 531 -3.14 -2.69 42.35
C THR A 531 -1.69 -2.81 42.84
N ASP A 532 -1.00 -3.84 42.42
CA ASP A 532 0.45 -3.93 42.56
C ASP A 532 1.13 -3.26 41.34
N LEU A 533 2.28 -2.62 41.54
CA LEU A 533 3.06 -1.86 40.56
C LEU A 533 4.49 -2.43 40.50
N MET A 534 4.77 -3.25 39.47
CA MET A 534 6.01 -4.01 39.32
C MET A 534 7.03 -3.25 38.45
N GLY A 535 7.65 -2.24 39.05
CA GLY A 535 8.72 -1.42 38.46
C GLY A 535 9.03 -0.21 39.35
N ASP A 536 9.94 0.65 38.90
CA ASP A 536 10.13 1.98 39.50
C ASP A 536 8.88 2.84 39.23
N THR A 537 8.31 3.45 40.25
CA THR A 537 7.04 4.22 40.14
C THR A 537 7.28 5.69 40.44
N THR A 538 6.76 6.58 39.60
CA THR A 538 6.75 8.04 39.83
C THR A 538 5.31 8.57 39.87
N VAL A 539 4.91 9.22 40.96
CA VAL A 539 3.58 9.85 41.11
C VAL A 539 3.72 11.36 40.94
N ASN A 540 3.38 11.88 39.76
CA ASN A 540 3.30 13.32 39.48
C ASN A 540 1.89 13.88 39.75
N GLY A 541 0.86 13.06 39.56
CA GLY A 541 -0.54 13.38 39.79
C GLY A 541 -1.05 12.92 41.16
N GLU A 542 -2.13 12.12 41.18
CA GLU A 542 -2.75 11.59 42.41
C GLU A 542 -2.73 10.05 42.44
N MET A 543 -2.32 9.45 43.56
CA MET A 543 -2.53 8.04 43.87
C MET A 543 -3.39 7.89 45.14
N ARG A 544 -4.59 7.29 45.01
CA ARG A 544 -5.48 6.97 46.13
C ARG A 544 -5.56 5.47 46.38
N ALA A 545 -4.80 4.99 47.37
CA ALA A 545 -4.85 3.62 47.86
C ALA A 545 -6.10 3.42 48.74
N THR A 546 -6.99 2.52 48.34
CA THR A 546 -8.22 2.17 49.10
C THR A 546 -8.07 0.90 49.94
N ASP A 547 -6.97 0.19 49.73
CA ASP A 547 -6.57 -1.11 50.29
C ASP A 547 -5.05 -1.24 50.03
N ASP A 548 -4.42 -2.37 50.37
CA ASP A 548 -2.99 -2.62 50.11
C ASP A 548 -2.56 -2.29 48.66
N ILE A 549 -1.36 -1.70 48.51
CA ILE A 549 -0.65 -1.47 47.24
C ILE A 549 0.82 -1.86 47.41
N LEU A 550 1.37 -2.66 46.50
CA LEU A 550 2.78 -3.03 46.48
C LEU A 550 3.53 -2.36 45.32
N VAL A 551 4.54 -1.53 45.61
CA VAL A 551 5.53 -1.04 44.65
C VAL A 551 6.77 -1.94 44.71
N GLY A 552 7.07 -2.62 43.61
CA GLY A 552 8.10 -3.67 43.53
C GLY A 552 9.53 -3.16 43.46
N SER A 553 9.74 -1.86 43.28
CA SER A 553 11.04 -1.20 43.23
C SER A 553 10.97 0.15 43.96
N ASN A 554 11.59 1.22 43.44
CA ASN A 554 11.59 2.54 44.07
C ASN A 554 10.29 3.30 43.82
N LEU A 555 9.94 4.22 44.71
CA LEU A 555 8.79 5.11 44.58
C LEU A 555 9.21 6.58 44.69
N THR A 556 8.86 7.41 43.72
CA THR A 556 9.06 8.87 43.75
C THR A 556 7.71 9.57 43.79
N ASN A 557 7.38 10.28 44.88
CA ASN A 557 6.18 11.10 44.97
C ASN A 557 6.50 12.57 44.72
N ASN A 558 6.00 13.13 43.62
CA ASN A 558 6.03 14.56 43.31
C ASN A 558 4.64 15.22 43.45
N GLY A 559 3.58 14.41 43.61
CA GLY A 559 2.19 14.83 43.65
C GLY A 559 1.51 14.54 44.99
N LEU A 560 0.40 13.79 44.97
CA LEU A 560 -0.32 13.36 46.17
C LEU A 560 -0.45 11.83 46.22
N ILE A 561 0.01 11.24 47.32
CA ILE A 561 -0.35 9.87 47.73
C ILE A 561 -1.32 9.97 48.92
N ALA A 562 -2.53 9.46 48.75
CA ALA A 562 -3.52 9.32 49.81
C ALA A 562 -3.78 7.83 50.09
N MET A 563 -3.57 7.41 51.34
CA MET A 563 -3.84 6.06 51.84
C MET A 563 -5.09 6.12 52.70
N HIS A 564 -6.13 5.35 52.34
CA HIS A 564 -7.35 5.29 53.17
C HIS A 564 -7.32 4.14 54.18
N ARG A 565 -6.88 2.94 53.75
CA ARG A 565 -6.66 1.73 54.57
C ARG A 565 -5.64 0.82 53.88
N GLY A 566 -5.17 -0.20 54.58
CA GLY A 566 -4.13 -1.10 54.11
C GLY A 566 -2.74 -0.48 54.21
N VAL A 567 -1.77 -1.14 53.58
CA VAL A 567 -0.36 -0.76 53.59
C VAL A 567 0.13 -0.46 52.18
N LEU A 568 0.77 0.69 52.02
CA LEU A 568 1.64 0.99 50.88
C LEU A 568 3.01 0.35 51.14
N TYR A 569 3.31 -0.76 50.47
CA TYR A 569 4.62 -1.41 50.50
C TYR A 569 5.51 -0.82 49.39
N VAL A 570 6.75 -0.47 49.71
CA VAL A 570 7.79 -0.05 48.77
C VAL A 570 9.03 -0.91 49.00
N PHE A 571 9.42 -1.69 47.99
CA PHE A 571 10.53 -2.64 48.10
C PHE A 571 11.91 -2.02 47.83
N GLY A 572 11.96 -0.85 47.19
CA GLY A 572 13.16 -0.01 47.06
C GLY A 572 13.12 1.20 48.01
N ASP A 573 13.77 2.28 47.57
CA ASP A 573 13.73 3.58 48.25
C ASP A 573 12.44 4.35 47.94
N LEU A 574 11.95 5.14 48.90
CA LEU A 574 10.88 6.12 48.72
C LEU A 574 11.44 7.53 48.80
N THR A 575 11.29 8.31 47.72
CA THR A 575 11.58 9.74 47.68
C THR A 575 10.28 10.54 47.67
N ASN A 576 10.05 11.36 48.70
CA ASN A 576 8.87 12.22 48.82
C ASN A 576 9.23 13.70 48.62
N ASN A 577 8.80 14.26 47.48
CA ASN A 577 8.84 15.67 47.14
C ASN A 577 7.43 16.33 47.21
N GLY A 578 6.37 15.52 47.33
CA GLY A 578 4.97 15.92 47.36
C GLY A 578 4.29 15.66 48.70
N THR A 579 2.98 15.38 48.69
CA THR A 579 2.20 15.09 49.90
C THR A 579 1.95 13.59 50.07
N ILE A 580 2.12 13.07 51.28
CA ILE A 580 1.61 11.77 51.73
C ILE A 580 0.53 12.00 52.80
N LEU A 581 -0.63 11.35 52.67
CA LEU A 581 -1.80 11.56 53.54
C LEU A 581 -2.48 10.24 53.93
N GLY A 582 -2.61 9.98 55.24
CA GLY A 582 -3.45 8.93 55.80
C GLY A 582 -4.87 9.43 56.10
N GLU A 583 -5.86 9.07 55.29
CA GLU A 583 -7.24 9.57 55.39
C GLU A 583 -8.05 8.92 56.52
N VAL A 584 -8.31 9.68 57.59
CA VAL A 584 -9.05 9.23 58.79
C VAL A 584 -10.55 9.03 58.56
N ASP A 585 -11.16 9.78 57.64
CA ASP A 585 -12.58 9.65 57.27
C ASP A 585 -12.70 9.52 55.74
N GLY A 586 -12.70 8.28 55.22
CA GLY A 586 -12.74 8.01 53.75
C GLY A 586 -14.04 8.41 53.03
N GLY A 587 -14.98 9.06 53.73
CA GLY A 587 -16.21 9.60 53.17
C GLY A 587 -17.23 8.56 52.67
N PRO A 588 -18.46 9.01 52.34
CA PRO A 588 -19.51 8.13 51.84
C PRO A 588 -19.29 7.79 50.35
N GLY A 589 -18.65 6.65 50.07
CA GLY A 589 -18.56 6.10 48.72
C GLY A 589 -17.35 5.21 48.44
N VAL A 590 -16.28 5.32 49.24
CA VAL A 590 -15.08 4.48 49.10
C VAL A 590 -15.36 3.06 49.60
N ARG A 591 -14.78 2.06 48.93
CA ARG A 591 -14.78 0.67 49.43
C ARG A 591 -13.90 0.61 50.68
N GLY A 592 -14.52 0.45 51.83
CA GLY A 592 -13.90 0.54 53.15
C GLY A 592 -14.98 0.87 54.18
N GLY A 593 -15.75 1.92 53.90
CA GLY A 593 -17.10 2.16 54.42
C GLY A 593 -17.26 2.24 55.94
N GLU A 594 -17.11 3.45 56.47
CA GLU A 594 -17.25 3.83 57.89
C GLU A 594 -16.15 3.27 58.83
N GLY A 595 -15.65 4.13 59.73
CA GLY A 595 -14.48 3.88 60.58
C GLY A 595 -13.16 4.34 59.95
N GLY A 596 -12.23 4.81 60.77
CA GLY A 596 -10.89 5.24 60.34
C GLY A 596 -9.90 4.09 60.08
N PRO A 597 -8.59 4.36 60.13
CA PRO A 597 -7.55 3.34 60.00
C PRO A 597 -7.55 2.37 61.19
N VAL A 598 -7.08 1.15 60.95
CA VAL A 598 -7.00 0.06 61.92
C VAL A 598 -5.55 -0.37 62.15
N ALA A 599 -5.25 -0.92 63.33
CA ALA A 599 -3.89 -1.31 63.72
C ALA A 599 -3.27 -2.28 62.69
N GLY A 600 -2.32 -1.77 61.92
CA GLY A 600 -1.70 -2.46 60.78
C GLY A 600 -1.63 -1.60 59.51
N ASP A 601 -2.51 -0.61 59.35
CA ASP A 601 -2.55 0.30 58.21
C ASP A 601 -1.33 1.26 58.17
N GLY A 602 -0.92 1.69 56.97
CA GLY A 602 0.10 2.73 56.78
C GLY A 602 1.05 2.50 55.62
N MET A 603 2.34 2.61 55.87
CA MET A 603 3.38 2.57 54.84
C MET A 603 4.60 1.77 55.32
N ARG A 604 5.19 0.98 54.43
CA ARG A 604 6.37 0.16 54.72
C ARG A 604 7.39 0.29 53.57
N VAL A 605 8.52 0.93 53.86
CA VAL A 605 9.64 1.11 52.94
C VAL A 605 10.77 0.16 53.36
N GLU A 606 11.17 -0.77 52.51
CA GLU A 606 12.32 -1.66 52.80
C GLU A 606 13.66 -0.92 52.64
N GLY A 607 13.74 0.02 51.68
CA GLY A 607 14.88 0.91 51.47
C GLY A 607 14.82 2.18 52.33
N ASN A 608 15.49 3.23 51.86
CA ASN A 608 15.54 4.53 52.51
C ASN A 608 14.24 5.32 52.28
N TYR A 609 13.80 6.07 53.31
CA TYR A 609 12.76 7.08 53.19
C TYR A 609 13.42 8.47 53.15
N ASN A 610 13.42 9.09 51.97
CA ASN A 610 14.01 10.40 51.71
C ASN A 610 12.89 11.43 51.49
N VAL A 611 12.91 12.55 52.21
CA VAL A 611 11.85 13.59 52.13
C VAL A 611 12.47 14.97 51.97
N GLY A 612 12.06 15.72 50.96
CA GLY A 612 12.56 17.08 50.71
C GLY A 612 11.85 18.18 51.51
N GLU A 613 12.51 19.33 51.65
CA GLU A 613 12.06 20.54 52.39
C GLU A 613 10.59 20.93 52.16
N ASN A 614 10.10 20.81 50.93
CA ASN A 614 8.78 21.30 50.52
C ASN A 614 7.70 20.19 50.48
N ALA A 615 8.04 18.97 50.90
CA ALA A 615 7.11 17.84 50.95
C ALA A 615 6.26 17.84 52.23
N SER A 616 5.23 16.99 52.28
CA SER A 616 4.35 16.83 53.45
C SER A 616 4.12 15.35 53.79
N ILE A 617 3.92 15.06 55.07
CA ILE A 617 3.42 13.77 55.57
C ILE A 617 2.41 13.98 56.70
N TYR A 618 1.18 13.48 56.50
CA TYR A 618 0.10 13.57 57.47
C TYR A 618 -0.44 12.18 57.78
N LEU A 619 -0.24 11.71 59.02
CA LEU A 619 -0.72 10.44 59.56
C LEU A 619 -1.47 10.66 60.89
N PRO A 620 -2.58 11.44 60.92
CA PRO A 620 -3.21 11.92 62.17
C PRO A 620 -4.09 10.85 62.88
N HIS A 621 -3.55 9.67 63.19
CA HIS A 621 -4.24 8.62 63.94
C HIS A 621 -3.26 7.60 64.57
N GLU A 622 -3.58 7.14 65.78
CA GLU A 622 -2.86 6.08 66.55
C GLU A 622 -2.63 4.73 65.82
N ASN A 623 -3.31 4.50 64.70
CA ASN A 623 -3.23 3.25 63.94
C ASN A 623 -2.32 3.35 62.71
N TRP A 624 -1.94 4.57 62.30
CA TRP A 624 -1.04 4.77 61.17
C TRP A 624 0.40 4.44 61.57
N ARG A 625 1.05 3.58 60.79
CA ARG A 625 2.45 3.19 60.99
C ARG A 625 3.29 3.44 59.74
N LEU A 626 4.43 4.10 59.91
CA LEU A 626 5.50 4.18 58.93
C LEU A 626 6.63 3.24 59.37
N ALA A 627 6.82 2.13 58.68
CA ALA A 627 7.96 1.24 58.88
C ALA A 627 9.06 1.54 57.85
N VAL A 628 10.31 1.69 58.29
CA VAL A 628 11.47 1.98 57.43
C VAL A 628 12.60 0.99 57.70
N GLY A 629 13.08 0.35 56.62
CA GLY A 629 14.17 -0.64 56.65
C GLY A 629 15.55 -0.05 56.39
N GLY A 630 15.64 1.02 55.59
CA GLY A 630 16.86 1.82 55.40
C GLY A 630 16.90 3.05 56.29
N ASN A 631 17.52 4.12 55.80
CA ASN A 631 17.63 5.39 56.52
C ASN A 631 16.32 6.20 56.47
N PHE A 632 16.04 6.93 57.54
CA PHE A 632 14.94 7.91 57.63
C PHE A 632 15.53 9.32 57.54
N ASN A 633 15.50 9.90 56.33
CA ASN A 633 16.15 11.16 55.97
C ASN A 633 15.08 12.22 55.62
N VAL A 634 14.67 13.06 56.58
CA VAL A 634 13.58 14.03 56.39
C VAL A 634 14.10 15.46 56.44
N GLU A 635 13.78 16.30 55.45
CA GLU A 635 14.25 17.69 55.34
C GLU A 635 13.13 18.73 55.58
N ILE A 636 11.94 18.31 56.03
CA ILE A 636 10.79 19.19 56.32
C ILE A 636 11.14 20.18 57.44
N ILE A 637 10.71 21.44 57.31
CA ILE A 637 10.95 22.54 58.27
C ILE A 637 9.63 23.11 58.84
N ASP A 638 8.56 23.17 58.05
CA ASP A 638 7.27 23.76 58.48
C ASP A 638 6.40 22.71 59.18
N ASN A 639 6.04 22.95 60.44
CA ASN A 639 5.19 22.02 61.20
C ASN A 639 3.76 21.89 60.64
N THR A 640 3.33 22.81 59.76
CA THR A 640 2.07 22.63 59.00
C THR A 640 2.18 21.60 57.87
N GLN A 641 3.38 21.10 57.56
CA GLN A 641 3.63 20.02 56.58
C GLN A 641 3.74 18.62 57.22
N PHE A 642 3.87 18.53 58.54
CA PHE A 642 4.15 17.28 59.26
C PHE A 642 3.14 17.02 60.37
N ASP A 643 2.41 15.92 60.29
CA ASP A 643 1.65 15.39 61.43
C ASP A 643 1.85 13.89 61.55
N MET A 644 2.85 13.49 62.34
CA MET A 644 2.98 12.12 62.87
C MET A 644 2.76 12.09 64.38
N SER A 645 2.14 13.12 64.96
CA SER A 645 2.09 13.40 66.41
C SER A 645 1.52 12.27 67.27
N ILE A 646 0.68 11.42 66.68
CA ILE A 646 0.12 10.21 67.30
C ILE A 646 0.38 8.93 66.49
N ALA A 647 1.14 9.01 65.39
CA ALA A 647 1.50 7.87 64.55
C ALA A 647 2.74 7.13 65.07
N THR A 648 2.96 5.89 64.58
CA THR A 648 4.17 5.11 64.87
C THR A 648 5.19 5.23 63.72
N LEU A 649 6.41 5.69 64.01
CA LEU A 649 7.61 5.39 63.22
C LEU A 649 8.25 4.11 63.74
N ASP A 650 8.56 3.17 62.86
CA ASP A 650 9.11 1.86 63.20
C ASP A 650 10.38 1.58 62.38
N MET A 651 11.53 1.78 63.02
CA MET A 651 12.85 1.56 62.43
C MET A 651 13.16 0.06 62.48
N VAL A 652 12.68 -0.68 61.48
CA VAL A 652 12.74 -2.16 61.44
C VAL A 652 14.10 -2.69 61.00
N GLY A 653 14.88 -1.90 60.25
CA GLY A 653 16.16 -2.30 59.68
C GLY A 653 16.02 -3.25 58.47
N HIS A 654 17.06 -3.32 57.63
CA HIS A 654 17.09 -4.17 56.44
C HIS A 654 18.45 -4.87 56.27
N THR A 655 18.42 -6.12 55.81
CA THR A 655 19.60 -6.99 55.70
C THR A 655 20.65 -6.48 54.70
N GLY A 656 21.61 -5.71 55.21
CA GLY A 656 22.76 -5.21 54.44
C GLY A 656 23.16 -3.78 54.77
N GLN A 657 22.32 -3.04 55.51
CA GLN A 657 22.55 -1.64 55.90
C GLN A 657 22.28 -1.51 57.41
N ASP A 658 23.24 -1.97 58.22
CA ASP A 658 23.30 -1.72 59.67
C ASP A 658 24.65 -1.05 60.00
N PRO A 659 24.67 0.09 60.72
CA PRO A 659 23.51 0.86 61.16
C PRO A 659 22.74 1.54 60.02
N VAL A 660 21.46 1.78 60.24
CA VAL A 660 20.66 2.78 59.50
C VAL A 660 20.72 4.13 60.21
N THR A 661 20.46 5.23 59.51
CA THR A 661 20.34 6.56 60.13
C THR A 661 18.90 6.99 60.38
N MET A 662 18.68 7.79 61.42
CA MET A 662 17.45 8.54 61.66
C MET A 662 17.78 10.03 61.86
N GLU A 663 17.15 10.89 61.06
CA GLU A 663 17.24 12.34 61.20
C GLU A 663 16.54 12.85 62.47
N ALA A 664 17.16 13.82 63.16
CA ALA A 664 16.54 14.58 64.24
C ALA A 664 15.68 15.73 63.67
N LEU A 665 14.43 15.87 64.13
CA LEU A 665 13.38 16.57 63.37
C LEU A 665 12.91 17.92 63.90
N SER A 666 13.23 18.31 65.14
CA SER A 666 12.59 19.48 65.77
C SER A 666 13.61 20.49 66.29
N ALA A 667 13.21 21.75 66.37
CA ALA A 667 13.94 22.74 67.18
C ALA A 667 13.95 22.33 68.67
N ASP A 668 15.03 22.60 69.40
CA ASP A 668 15.08 22.38 70.86
C ASP A 668 14.19 23.41 71.60
N LEU A 669 12.97 22.98 71.93
CA LEU A 669 12.02 23.74 72.76
C LEU A 669 12.21 23.46 74.26
N GLY A 670 13.18 22.61 74.63
CA GLY A 670 13.40 22.14 75.99
C GLY A 670 12.48 20.99 76.40
N ASN A 671 12.56 20.59 77.67
CA ASN A 671 11.70 19.56 78.26
C ASN A 671 10.31 20.13 78.56
N THR A 672 9.38 20.04 77.59
CA THR A 672 8.00 20.55 77.68
C THR A 672 7.05 19.74 76.78
N GLU A 673 5.79 19.58 77.20
CA GLU A 673 4.70 19.06 76.35
C GLU A 673 4.52 19.88 75.06
N ASP A 674 4.91 21.16 75.04
CA ASP A 674 4.76 22.02 73.85
C ASP A 674 5.46 21.42 72.60
N GLY A 675 6.55 20.66 72.78
CA GLY A 675 7.26 19.99 71.69
C GLY A 675 6.59 18.71 71.16
N LEU A 676 5.64 18.13 71.91
CA LEU A 676 4.81 17.00 71.46
C LEU A 676 3.57 17.47 70.68
N ASN A 677 3.26 18.76 70.71
CA ASN A 677 2.10 19.35 70.03
C ASN A 677 2.47 19.80 68.60
N PRO A 678 1.94 19.19 67.52
CA PRO A 678 2.26 19.58 66.14
C PRO A 678 1.74 20.97 65.75
N ALA A 679 0.83 21.55 66.55
CA ALA A 679 0.38 22.93 66.38
C ALA A 679 1.32 23.96 67.01
N THR A 680 2.42 23.55 67.64
CA THR A 680 3.50 24.42 68.10
C THR A 680 4.44 24.71 66.93
N ASP A 681 4.70 25.99 66.66
CA ASP A 681 5.71 26.41 65.67
C ASP A 681 7.03 25.66 65.91
N CYS A 682 7.66 25.14 64.84
CA CYS A 682 8.97 24.48 64.88
C CYS A 682 9.05 23.07 65.53
N ALA A 683 7.92 22.46 65.91
CA ALA A 683 7.86 21.10 66.46
C ALA A 683 7.38 20.09 65.40
N LEU A 684 8.16 19.03 65.14
CA LEU A 684 7.80 17.91 64.25
C LEU A 684 7.69 16.58 65.05
N PRO A 685 6.71 16.43 65.96
CA PRO A 685 6.63 15.29 66.88
C PRO A 685 6.13 14.00 66.23
N ILE A 686 6.65 12.86 66.72
CA ILE A 686 6.21 11.51 66.34
C ILE A 686 5.57 10.81 67.54
N GLY A 687 4.36 10.27 67.44
CA GLY A 687 3.65 9.67 68.57
C GLY A 687 4.31 8.43 69.19
N THR A 688 4.94 7.60 68.38
CA THR A 688 5.76 6.49 68.87
C THR A 688 6.96 6.28 67.96
N ILE A 689 8.17 6.26 68.51
CA ILE A 689 9.37 5.80 67.82
C ILE A 689 9.71 4.42 68.35
N ARG A 690 9.68 3.42 67.48
CA ARG A 690 10.02 2.03 67.80
C ARG A 690 11.28 1.58 67.06
N ILE A 691 12.29 1.18 67.82
CA ILE A 691 13.53 0.59 67.34
C ILE A 691 13.38 -0.94 67.41
N GLY A 692 13.18 -1.56 66.25
CA GLY A 692 12.84 -2.99 66.16
C GLY A 692 13.94 -3.91 66.68
N GLY A 693 13.56 -5.10 67.16
CA GLY A 693 14.47 -6.06 67.83
C GLY A 693 15.60 -6.69 66.98
N ALA A 694 15.90 -6.11 65.82
CA ALA A 694 16.95 -6.53 64.89
C ALA A 694 17.69 -5.37 64.20
N SER A 695 17.34 -4.10 64.46
CA SER A 695 17.95 -2.93 63.82
C SER A 695 18.99 -2.25 64.71
N THR A 696 20.00 -1.64 64.10
CA THR A 696 20.88 -0.65 64.74
C THR A 696 20.61 0.73 64.14
N VAL A 697 20.17 1.69 64.95
CA VAL A 697 19.83 3.05 64.49
C VAL A 697 20.82 4.07 65.04
N GLU A 698 21.48 4.81 64.15
CA GLU A 698 22.33 5.97 64.47
C GLU A 698 21.59 7.27 64.19
N VAL A 699 21.49 8.14 65.20
CA VAL A 699 20.79 9.43 65.06
C VAL A 699 21.75 10.46 64.45
N VAL A 700 21.23 11.27 63.52
CA VAL A 700 21.98 12.28 62.75
C VAL A 700 21.24 13.62 62.68
N ASP A 701 22.01 14.66 62.36
CA ASP A 701 21.60 16.06 62.12
C ASP A 701 22.31 16.48 60.81
N ASP A 702 22.00 15.74 59.74
CA ASP A 702 22.47 15.92 58.36
C ASP A 702 21.54 16.89 57.58
N LYS A 703 20.34 17.15 58.12
CA LYS A 703 19.33 18.09 57.62
C LYS A 703 19.10 19.26 58.58
N VAL A 704 18.52 20.33 58.05
CA VAL A 704 17.98 21.42 58.87
C VAL A 704 16.48 21.21 58.96
N ASN A 705 15.99 20.84 60.14
CA ASN A 705 14.56 20.71 60.43
C ASN A 705 14.08 21.78 61.43
N ASP A 706 14.99 22.58 61.99
CA ASP A 706 14.62 23.76 62.76
C ASP A 706 14.05 24.89 61.87
N CYS A 707 13.20 25.72 62.47
CA CYS A 707 12.57 26.87 61.82
C CYS A 707 13.44 28.13 61.79
N ASP A 708 14.69 28.07 62.28
CA ASP A 708 15.57 29.24 62.43
C ASP A 708 16.73 29.27 61.42
N GLY A 709 16.95 28.16 60.72
CA GLY A 709 17.89 28.00 59.61
C GLY A 709 19.20 27.29 59.98
N GLY A 710 19.16 26.38 60.96
CA GLY A 710 20.32 25.63 61.45
C GLY A 710 21.19 26.44 62.41
N SER A 711 20.58 27.30 63.24
CA SER A 711 21.26 28.01 64.33
C SER A 711 21.08 27.31 65.68
N MET A 712 20.16 26.35 65.78
CA MET A 712 20.10 25.35 66.85
C MET A 712 20.67 24.01 66.35
N SER A 713 20.58 22.96 67.16
CA SER A 713 20.76 21.58 66.73
C SER A 713 19.43 20.88 66.82
N ASN A 714 19.12 20.00 65.87
CA ASN A 714 17.82 19.33 65.88
C ASN A 714 17.74 18.31 67.04
N VAL A 715 16.54 18.13 67.58
CA VAL A 715 16.18 17.16 68.62
C VAL A 715 14.96 16.34 68.18
N THR A 716 14.65 15.27 68.92
CA THR A 716 13.51 14.40 68.60
C THR A 716 12.49 14.38 69.73
N TYR A 717 11.26 14.82 69.46
CA TYR A 717 10.12 14.72 70.37
C TYR A 717 9.27 13.49 70.06
N THR A 718 9.00 12.64 71.05
CA THR A 718 8.09 11.49 70.89
C THR A 718 7.32 11.11 72.15
N GLU A 719 6.02 10.84 72.06
CA GLU A 719 5.21 10.44 73.23
C GLU A 719 5.64 9.07 73.79
N ASN A 720 6.13 8.15 72.94
CA ASN A 720 6.67 6.85 73.35
C ASN A 720 7.95 6.49 72.60
N LEU A 721 9.08 6.34 73.30
CA LEU A 721 10.29 5.73 72.78
C LEU A 721 10.35 4.25 73.20
N ILE A 722 10.34 3.34 72.23
CA ILE A 722 10.38 1.89 72.44
C ILE A 722 11.65 1.32 71.80
N VAL A 723 12.51 0.67 72.59
CA VAL A 723 13.71 -0.02 72.10
C VAL A 723 13.58 -1.50 72.42
N GLU A 724 13.32 -2.32 71.39
CA GLU A 724 12.98 -3.72 71.58
C GLU A 724 14.16 -4.61 71.97
N ALA A 725 13.87 -5.78 72.53
CA ALA A 725 14.86 -6.78 72.91
C ALA A 725 15.66 -7.29 71.69
N GLY A 726 16.85 -6.73 71.50
CA GLY A 726 17.76 -7.02 70.38
C GLY A 726 18.05 -5.82 69.48
N GLY A 727 17.27 -4.74 69.57
CA GLY A 727 17.52 -3.47 68.88
C GLY A 727 18.56 -2.61 69.62
N GLU A 728 19.27 -1.77 68.87
CA GLU A 728 20.27 -0.84 69.40
C GLU A 728 20.05 0.58 68.88
N LEU A 729 19.80 1.54 69.79
CA LEU A 729 19.73 2.96 69.49
C LEU A 729 21.05 3.65 69.87
N ARG A 730 21.59 4.47 68.97
CA ARG A 730 22.76 5.33 69.22
C ARG A 730 22.35 6.78 69.02
N THR A 731 22.18 7.50 70.12
CA THR A 731 21.76 8.92 70.13
C THR A 731 22.81 9.84 69.53
N ASN A 732 24.08 9.44 69.53
CA ASN A 732 25.24 10.21 69.06
C ASN A 732 25.42 11.59 69.74
N GLY A 733 24.71 11.88 70.83
CA GLY A 733 24.66 13.19 71.50
C GLY A 733 23.48 14.08 71.08
N TYR A 734 22.55 13.57 70.26
CA TYR A 734 21.28 14.23 69.93
C TYR A 734 20.20 13.86 70.94
N ILE A 735 19.45 14.87 71.41
CA ILE A 735 18.51 14.73 72.52
C ILE A 735 17.19 14.13 72.04
N PHE A 736 16.66 13.19 72.83
CA PHE A 736 15.28 12.73 72.74
C PHE A 736 14.50 13.27 73.93
N TYR A 737 13.40 13.96 73.67
CA TYR A 737 12.41 14.33 74.68
C TYR A 737 11.21 13.40 74.55
N THR A 738 10.89 12.64 75.60
CA THR A 738 9.81 11.64 75.54
C THR A 738 9.01 11.47 76.82
N SER A 739 7.70 11.26 76.72
CA SER A 739 6.84 11.02 77.89
C SER A 739 7.05 9.61 78.47
N ASN A 740 7.30 8.61 77.62
CA ASN A 740 7.39 7.20 78.01
C ASN A 740 8.59 6.49 77.35
N LEU A 741 9.38 5.76 78.14
CA LEU A 741 10.50 4.94 77.65
C LEU A 741 10.29 3.46 78.00
N ASP A 742 10.12 2.59 76.99
CA ASP A 742 10.23 1.13 77.15
C ASP A 742 11.52 0.63 76.50
N ASN A 743 12.55 0.40 77.31
CA ASN A 743 13.85 -0.08 76.86
C ASN A 743 14.08 -1.54 77.29
N GLN A 744 13.95 -2.46 76.33
CA GLN A 744 14.29 -3.88 76.46
C GLN A 744 15.59 -4.25 75.69
N GLY A 745 16.16 -3.30 74.95
CA GLY A 745 17.32 -3.47 74.06
C GLY A 745 18.59 -2.79 74.59
N VAL A 746 19.26 -2.02 73.73
CA VAL A 746 20.47 -1.26 74.05
C VAL A 746 20.30 0.19 73.62
N ILE A 747 20.64 1.14 74.50
CA ILE A 747 20.78 2.55 74.17
C ILE A 747 22.23 2.97 74.44
N ILE A 748 22.89 3.55 73.45
CA ILE A 748 24.22 4.16 73.57
C ILE A 748 24.01 5.68 73.58
N GLY A 749 24.29 6.29 74.73
CA GLY A 749 23.93 7.68 75.04
C GLY A 749 22.62 7.80 75.82
N GLU A 750 22.42 6.95 76.83
CA GLU A 750 21.23 6.98 77.71
C GLU A 750 21.04 8.34 78.43
N ASP A 751 22.13 9.08 78.68
CA ASP A 751 22.12 10.45 79.22
C ASP A 751 21.43 11.47 78.28
N ASP A 752 21.29 11.17 76.98
CA ASP A 752 20.65 12.04 75.99
C ASP A 752 19.12 11.81 75.88
N ILE A 753 18.57 10.81 76.59
CA ILE A 753 17.13 10.53 76.66
C ILE A 753 16.54 11.25 77.87
N ILE A 754 15.78 12.32 77.62
CA ILE A 754 15.15 13.16 78.64
C ILE A 754 13.66 12.83 78.70
N ILE A 755 13.17 12.48 79.88
CA ILE A 755 11.75 12.22 80.10
C ILE A 755 11.01 13.56 80.34
N ILE A 756 9.93 13.80 79.60
CA ILE A 756 9.01 14.93 79.77
C ILE A 756 8.13 14.67 81.00
N ASP A 757 8.02 15.66 81.88
CA ASP A 757 7.30 15.61 83.17
C ASP A 757 7.40 14.24 83.89
N PRO A 758 8.64 13.82 84.24
CA PRO A 758 8.93 12.46 84.66
C PRO A 758 8.19 12.09 85.95
N PRO A 759 7.67 10.84 86.08
CA PRO A 759 6.96 10.38 87.27
C PRO A 759 7.71 10.68 88.56
N VAL A 760 7.11 11.50 89.43
CA VAL A 760 7.77 11.95 90.65
C VAL A 760 7.82 10.79 91.64
N LEU A 761 9.00 10.23 91.88
CA LEU A 761 9.15 8.98 92.65
C LEU A 761 8.54 9.09 94.06
N GLY A 762 7.38 8.45 94.26
CA GLY A 762 6.63 8.49 95.52
C GLY A 762 5.35 9.34 95.48
N ASP A 763 5.03 9.98 94.36
CA ASP A 763 3.64 10.28 93.99
C ASP A 763 2.99 8.94 93.63
N LEU A 764 1.96 8.58 94.39
CA LEU A 764 1.19 7.34 94.26
C LEU A 764 -0.29 7.64 93.94
N ASN A 765 -0.66 8.91 93.83
CA ASN A 765 -2.02 9.35 93.55
C ASN A 765 -2.16 9.95 92.14
N GLY A 766 -1.05 10.34 91.52
CA GLY A 766 -0.94 10.84 90.14
C GLY A 766 -1.30 12.32 90.00
N ASP A 767 -1.05 13.15 91.02
CA ASP A 767 -1.33 14.60 90.97
C ASP A 767 -0.08 15.48 90.80
N GLY A 768 1.10 14.87 90.59
CA GLY A 768 2.37 15.54 90.33
C GLY A 768 3.09 16.02 91.59
N LEU A 769 2.61 15.62 92.77
CA LEU A 769 3.14 16.01 94.08
C LEU A 769 3.38 14.79 94.96
N VAL A 770 4.38 14.88 95.83
CA VAL A 770 4.66 13.87 96.87
C VAL A 770 4.27 14.47 98.22
N ASP A 771 3.09 14.07 98.71
CA ASP A 771 2.33 14.79 99.74
C ASP A 771 1.77 13.80 100.80
N VAL A 772 0.90 14.28 101.70
CA VAL A 772 0.18 13.47 102.68
C VAL A 772 -0.81 12.49 102.02
N LEU A 773 -1.24 12.72 100.78
CA LEU A 773 -2.08 11.80 100.03
C LEU A 773 -1.34 10.50 99.70
N ASP A 774 -0.11 10.56 99.21
CA ASP A 774 0.68 9.39 98.80
C ASP A 774 1.17 8.58 100.00
N LEU A 775 1.50 9.28 101.09
CA LEU A 775 1.77 8.65 102.38
C LEU A 775 0.55 7.85 102.90
N LEU A 776 -0.68 8.25 102.55
CA LEU A 776 -1.88 7.47 102.85
C LEU A 776 -2.07 6.26 101.92
N VAL A 777 -1.49 6.26 100.71
CA VAL A 777 -1.48 5.10 99.80
C VAL A 777 -0.50 4.02 100.32
N ILE A 778 0.77 4.37 100.61
CA ILE A 778 1.74 3.46 101.28
C ILE A 778 1.14 2.81 102.53
N VAL A 779 0.48 3.61 103.37
CA VAL A 779 -0.09 3.14 104.65
C VAL A 779 -1.38 2.32 104.46
N ALA A 780 -2.02 2.38 103.29
CA ALA A 780 -3.15 1.52 102.95
C ALA A 780 -2.71 0.13 102.46
N ASP A 781 -1.64 0.06 101.67
CA ASP A 781 -1.17 -1.17 101.00
C ASP A 781 -0.17 -2.01 101.84
N TRP A 782 0.29 -1.47 102.97
CA TRP A 782 1.32 -2.01 103.86
C TRP A 782 1.28 -3.54 104.09
N GLY A 783 2.27 -4.27 103.55
CA GLY A 783 2.44 -5.72 103.74
C GLY A 783 2.99 -6.46 102.52
N ASP A 784 2.86 -7.80 102.53
CA ASP A 784 3.29 -8.69 101.44
C ASP A 784 2.51 -8.42 100.13
N CYS A 785 3.20 -8.03 99.05
CA CYS A 785 2.58 -7.89 97.73
C CYS A 785 2.36 -9.25 97.06
N SER A 786 1.09 -9.62 96.87
CA SER A 786 0.69 -10.86 96.16
C SER A 786 0.12 -10.60 94.75
N GLY A 787 0.57 -9.50 94.14
CA GLY A 787 0.19 -9.00 92.81
C GLY A 787 1.00 -7.74 92.50
N PRO A 788 0.74 -7.04 91.37
CA PRO A 788 1.28 -5.70 91.15
C PRO A 788 0.80 -4.77 92.27
N CYS A 789 1.70 -3.95 92.79
CA CYS A 789 1.44 -2.97 93.85
C CYS A 789 2.35 -1.76 93.63
N ASP A 790 1.76 -0.62 93.23
CA ASP A 790 2.53 0.56 92.86
C ASP A 790 3.22 1.23 94.08
N SER A 791 2.78 0.83 95.28
CA SER A 791 3.34 1.18 96.59
C SER A 791 4.66 0.45 96.97
N ASP A 792 5.10 -0.59 96.25
CA ASP A 792 6.43 -1.22 96.45
C ASP A 792 7.49 -0.50 95.62
N LEU A 793 7.90 0.66 96.14
CA LEU A 793 8.83 1.58 95.48
C LEU A 793 10.28 1.04 95.47
N ASN A 794 10.59 0.01 96.26
CA ASN A 794 11.92 -0.62 96.32
C ASN A 794 12.03 -1.97 95.58
N ASN A 795 10.90 -2.54 95.15
CA ASN A 795 10.76 -3.81 94.42
C ASN A 795 11.30 -5.05 95.18
N ASP A 796 11.11 -5.11 96.51
CA ASP A 796 11.43 -6.31 97.31
C ASP A 796 10.24 -7.25 97.59
N ALA A 797 9.07 -6.90 97.05
CA ALA A 797 7.75 -7.54 97.20
C ALA A 797 7.07 -7.32 98.57
N THR A 798 7.51 -6.31 99.35
CA THR A 798 6.89 -5.92 100.62
C THR A 798 6.80 -4.40 100.80
N VAL A 799 5.57 -3.85 100.88
CA VAL A 799 5.36 -2.43 101.24
C VAL A 799 5.66 -2.23 102.72
N ASP A 800 6.73 -1.50 103.02
CA ASP A 800 7.40 -1.45 104.33
C ASP A 800 7.84 0.00 104.69
N VAL A 801 8.60 0.15 105.78
CA VAL A 801 9.29 1.40 106.15
C VAL A 801 10.23 1.89 105.05
N LEU A 802 10.80 1.01 104.23
CA LEU A 802 11.69 1.39 103.13
C LEU A 802 10.96 2.22 102.06
N ASP A 803 9.77 1.81 101.62
CA ASP A 803 8.97 2.52 100.62
C ASP A 803 8.39 3.83 101.19
N LEU A 804 7.94 3.79 102.45
CA LEU A 804 7.57 5.00 103.18
C LEU A 804 8.73 6.02 103.26
N LEU A 805 9.97 5.56 103.37
CA LEU A 805 11.15 6.42 103.35
C LEU A 805 11.48 6.95 101.94
N ILE A 806 11.07 6.28 100.87
CA ILE A 806 11.18 6.79 99.49
C ILE A 806 10.18 7.95 99.28
N VAL A 807 8.90 7.77 99.66
CA VAL A 807 7.90 8.87 99.63
C VAL A 807 8.37 10.06 100.47
N ILE A 808 8.84 9.83 101.70
CA ILE A 808 9.32 10.91 102.57
C ILE A 808 10.62 11.57 102.06
N ALA A 809 11.43 10.88 101.24
CA ALA A 809 12.66 11.44 100.67
C ALA A 809 12.41 12.40 99.50
N ASN A 810 11.33 12.20 98.74
CA ASN A 810 10.98 12.99 97.54
C ASN A 810 9.88 14.04 97.77
N TRP A 811 9.46 14.23 99.04
CA TRP A 811 8.38 15.10 99.48
C TRP A 811 8.39 16.52 98.87
N SER A 812 7.28 16.95 98.27
CA SER A 812 7.12 18.25 97.60
C SER A 812 7.10 19.44 98.58
N ALA A 813 7.59 20.60 98.11
CA ALA A 813 8.03 21.74 98.96
C ALA A 813 6.94 22.74 99.40
#